data_AF-A0A4T0JBY1-F1
#
_entry.id   AF-A0A4T0JBY1-F1
#
_cell.length_a   1.000
_cell.length_b   1.000
_cell.length_c   1.000
_cell.angle_alpha   90.00
_cell.angle_beta   90.00
_cell.angle_gamma   90.00
#
_symmetry.space_group_name_H-M   'P 1'
#
loop_
_entity.id
_entity.type
_entity.pdbx_description
1 polymer ?
#
loop_
_entity_poly.entity_id
_entity_poly.type
_entity_poly.pdbx_seq_one_letter_code
_entity_poly.pdbx_strand_id
1 'polypeptide(L)'
;MPKQAPDFRKQKTKLGKGKQAATNSTNTSFKARSVALPGQSILKDVDENEPHTKRNLTLKDLLVHLKHYSPNMRRDGVLGLRELITSYPSTINPNLTSIFDGITKLIVDEDAAVRRALHSLASDLFPRIPKPSWTPYSSILLLFTASGLSHIFPEVRLDSIKFLDILIDFIPQFVINGWAVASSSTNPTSIGGRQIIECYLALLSAKGDDKGPAAGSTVTTTANAMFTLSVKSRLVVLNSLSKFLKTALSSNEASDKLPLWPFASAFASQPAFDVFVKRIRRSAYCDTGKETVQWHSSHDAWKGCMSGYKSEIMEAGGSLTSDELNNAIGLLDSTQSASNFTPAEADVLSLTQSLFSVIVSVFLESAPSVFTMSNTPPDSIHLESITAVVEICRETYGYLLRNCSERHIIEKELSIILTHMSKYFPFGGDFLQKQAMEVDQYMLQLNVLYCELVSSLLLSQSSREGVSSGASKREQKLDKNIQVQMNNVCEWLSSMLSGNMTTAAQPMGLTVTADTYRCLVSSFWALLNLPNSVDASKLILEALLTHCTQAGIKSETKLLSVEFIARVYLTQYEMDYKGQFKLINNSEQDKMLTGWFNNLPRLLWETNNHNIGLTEVILDVIQAVMIMDTSNESKSSIAPGIKLFYEAHHATKGSIPGPWTRISDHYIHDRGIELAYTTGLSSIPSQDAYWTSLQA
;
A
#
# COMPACT_ATOMS: atom_id res chain seq x y z
N MET A 1 81.37 76.52 29.39
CA MET A 1 80.36 76.49 30.46
C MET A 1 79.00 76.88 29.88
N PRO A 2 78.09 75.95 29.55
CA PRO A 2 76.74 76.29 29.12
C PRO A 2 75.80 76.40 30.33
N LYS A 3 74.94 77.43 30.33
CA LYS A 3 73.93 77.70 31.37
C LYS A 3 72.86 76.59 31.41
N GLN A 4 72.61 76.03 32.59
CA GLN A 4 71.51 75.07 32.81
C GLN A 4 70.15 75.75 32.64
N ALA A 5 69.22 75.05 31.98
CA ALA A 5 67.85 75.50 31.78
C ALA A 5 67.07 75.46 33.11
N PRO A 6 66.10 76.37 33.33
CA PRO A 6 65.33 76.40 34.57
C PRO A 6 64.41 75.18 34.69
N ASP A 7 64.49 74.49 35.84
CA ASP A 7 63.74 73.26 36.16
C ASP A 7 62.22 73.44 36.24
N PHE A 8 61.75 74.68 36.47
CA PHE A 8 60.31 74.98 36.58
C PHE A 8 59.89 76.05 35.59
N ARG A 9 59.00 75.69 34.66
CA ARG A 9 58.35 76.63 33.73
C ARG A 9 56.88 76.78 34.07
N LYS A 10 56.52 77.93 34.66
CA LYS A 10 55.11 78.32 34.82
C LYS A 10 54.55 78.72 33.47
N GLN A 11 53.52 78.01 32.99
CA GLN A 11 52.88 78.34 31.73
C GLN A 11 52.09 79.66 31.87
N LYS A 12 52.24 80.58 30.91
CA LYS A 12 51.53 81.88 30.93
C LYS A 12 50.02 81.66 30.98
N THR A 13 49.35 82.30 31.94
CA THR A 13 47.90 82.26 32.12
C THR A 13 47.22 82.79 30.86
N LYS A 14 46.50 81.93 30.14
CA LYS A 14 45.68 82.34 28.98
C LYS A 14 44.27 82.65 29.49
N LEU A 15 43.83 83.91 29.35
CA LEU A 15 42.46 84.31 29.72
C LEU A 15 41.44 83.44 28.96
N GLY A 16 40.39 82.99 29.67
CA GLY A 16 39.30 82.18 29.12
C GLY A 16 39.43 80.65 29.30
N LYS A 17 40.59 80.13 29.73
CA LYS A 17 40.72 78.73 30.16
C LYS A 17 40.74 78.70 31.69
N GLY A 18 39.80 77.97 32.30
CA GLY A 18 39.63 77.88 33.75
C GLY A 18 40.94 77.58 34.50
N LYS A 19 40.95 77.89 35.81
CA LYS A 19 42.14 77.78 36.68
C LYS A 19 42.79 76.40 36.50
N GLN A 20 44.03 76.37 35.98
CA GLN A 20 44.78 75.12 35.84
C GLN A 20 45.03 74.52 37.23
N ALA A 21 44.83 73.21 37.35
CA ALA A 21 45.13 72.49 38.57
C ALA A 21 46.60 72.68 38.94
N ALA A 22 46.88 72.82 40.24
CA ALA A 22 48.24 73.05 40.73
C ALA A 22 49.17 71.91 40.29
N THR A 23 50.45 72.20 40.05
CA THR A 23 51.41 71.22 39.52
C THR A 23 51.60 69.99 40.43
N ASN A 24 51.23 70.09 41.70
CA ASN A 24 51.22 69.00 42.68
C ASN A 24 49.88 68.24 42.78
N SER A 25 48.89 68.52 41.92
CA SER A 25 47.60 67.84 41.97
C SER A 25 47.69 66.46 41.32
N THR A 26 47.48 65.41 42.11
CA THR A 26 47.35 64.04 41.60
C THR A 26 45.98 63.88 40.94
N ASN A 27 45.97 63.50 39.66
CA ASN A 27 44.73 63.21 38.95
C ASN A 27 44.21 61.82 39.35
N THR A 28 43.09 61.78 40.07
CA THR A 28 42.44 60.54 40.54
C THR A 28 41.42 59.96 39.55
N SER A 29 41.31 60.51 38.35
CA SER A 29 40.44 59.94 37.30
C SER A 29 41.13 58.74 36.64
N PHE A 30 40.72 57.54 37.04
CA PHE A 30 41.06 56.31 36.34
C PHE A 30 39.79 55.64 35.81
N LYS A 31 39.91 54.92 34.68
CA LYS A 31 38.85 54.09 34.12
C LYS A 31 39.31 52.64 34.16
N ALA A 32 38.71 51.85 35.05
CA ALA A 32 38.87 50.40 35.06
C ALA A 32 37.82 49.78 34.13
N ARG A 33 38.23 48.88 33.23
CA ARG A 33 37.34 48.04 32.43
C ARG A 33 37.52 46.58 32.86
N SER A 34 36.42 45.90 33.13
CA SER A 34 36.45 44.47 33.43
C SER A 34 36.80 43.68 32.16
N VAL A 35 37.67 42.69 32.29
CA VAL A 35 37.99 41.75 31.21
C VAL A 35 37.01 40.58 31.33
N ALA A 36 36.07 40.48 30.39
CA ALA A 36 35.19 39.32 30.30
C ALA A 36 35.94 38.18 29.61
N LEU A 37 36.34 37.17 30.40
CA LEU A 37 36.87 35.92 29.85
C LEU A 37 35.69 35.05 29.38
N PRO A 38 35.74 34.46 28.17
CA PRO A 38 34.77 33.45 27.77
C PRO A 38 34.79 32.30 28.78
N GLY A 39 33.64 31.96 29.36
CA GLY A 39 33.54 30.91 30.37
C GLY A 39 34.09 29.60 29.83
N GLN A 40 35.22 29.13 30.37
CA GLN A 40 35.73 27.79 30.10
C GLN A 40 34.87 26.80 30.90
N SER A 41 34.25 25.85 30.20
CA SER A 41 33.21 24.92 30.69
C SER A 41 33.74 23.85 31.67
N ILE A 42 34.35 24.26 32.79
CA ILE A 42 34.93 23.35 33.78
C ILE A 42 34.06 23.24 35.03
N LEU A 43 33.22 24.25 35.32
CA LEU A 43 32.35 24.32 36.50
C LEU A 43 30.98 24.93 36.14
N LYS A 44 30.22 24.31 35.24
CA LYS A 44 28.78 24.61 35.18
C LYS A 44 28.14 23.82 36.32
N ASP A 45 27.49 24.52 37.26
CA ASP A 45 26.51 23.89 38.15
C ASP A 45 25.46 23.25 37.24
N VAL A 46 25.48 21.92 37.17
CA VAL A 46 24.49 21.16 36.40
C VAL A 46 23.19 21.32 37.17
N ASP A 47 22.22 22.04 36.60
CA ASP A 47 20.86 22.04 37.12
C ASP A 47 20.36 20.60 37.04
N GLU A 48 20.16 19.94 38.18
CA GLU A 48 19.74 18.53 38.24
C GLU A 48 18.44 18.27 37.46
N ASN A 49 17.66 19.32 37.22
CA ASN A 49 16.39 19.27 36.49
C ASN A 49 16.54 19.41 34.96
N GLU A 50 17.72 19.80 34.44
CA GLU A 50 17.91 19.95 32.98
C GLU A 50 18.33 18.61 32.35
N PRO A 51 17.62 18.12 31.31
CA PRO A 51 17.99 16.90 30.60
C PRO A 51 19.40 16.99 30.01
N HIS A 52 20.27 16.07 30.41
CA HIS A 52 21.65 15.98 29.94
C HIS A 52 22.05 14.55 29.60
N THR A 53 23.08 14.42 28.76
CA THR A 53 23.71 13.13 28.43
C THR A 53 24.68 12.68 29.52
N LYS A 54 25.16 11.43 29.47
CA LYS A 54 26.24 10.91 30.36
C LYS A 54 27.52 11.75 30.35
N ARG A 55 27.75 12.55 29.30
CA ARG A 55 28.87 13.49 29.18
C ARG A 55 28.53 14.91 29.67
N ASN A 56 27.41 15.08 30.37
CA ASN A 56 26.88 16.36 30.87
C ASN A 56 26.66 17.39 29.76
N LEU A 57 26.30 16.94 28.56
CA LEU A 57 25.93 17.83 27.44
C LEU A 57 24.42 18.04 27.42
N THR A 58 24.00 19.31 27.37
CA THR A 58 22.60 19.70 27.20
C THR A 58 22.18 19.62 25.74
N LEU A 59 20.88 19.73 25.45
CA LEU A 59 20.38 19.79 24.07
C LEU A 59 21.04 20.92 23.26
N LYS A 60 21.24 22.09 23.87
CA LYS A 60 21.86 23.25 23.20
C LYS A 60 23.30 22.97 22.80
N ASP A 61 24.06 22.32 23.68
CA ASP A 61 25.45 21.95 23.40
C ASP A 61 25.52 20.95 22.24
N LEU A 62 24.62 19.96 22.24
CA LEU A 62 24.54 18.96 21.17
C LEU A 62 24.16 19.57 19.82
N LEU A 63 23.20 20.50 19.78
CA LEU A 63 22.82 21.19 18.55
C LEU A 63 23.98 22.00 17.94
N VAL A 64 24.88 22.53 18.76
CA VAL A 64 26.12 23.17 18.30
C VAL A 64 27.07 22.13 17.70
N HIS A 65 27.21 20.97 18.34
CA HIS A 65 28.05 19.88 17.82
C HIS A 65 27.59 19.38 16.44
N LEU A 66 26.27 19.36 16.18
CA LEU A 66 25.73 18.98 14.86
C LEU A 66 26.23 19.89 13.73
N LYS A 67 26.56 21.15 14.01
CA LYS A 67 27.01 22.14 13.01
C LYS A 67 28.54 22.30 12.98
N HIS A 68 29.27 21.47 13.72
CA HIS A 68 30.72 21.57 13.85
C HIS A 68 31.47 21.13 12.58
N TYR A 69 32.62 21.73 12.28
CA TYR A 69 33.39 21.39 11.07
C TYR A 69 33.99 19.96 11.11
N SER A 70 34.34 19.47 12.30
CA SER A 70 34.87 18.11 12.48
C SER A 70 33.75 17.05 12.38
N PRO A 71 33.88 16.03 11.50
CA PRO A 71 32.89 14.98 11.34
C PRO A 71 32.73 14.12 12.60
N ASN A 72 33.82 13.87 13.33
CA ASN A 72 33.77 13.14 14.59
C ASN A 72 32.90 13.85 15.63
N MET A 73 33.01 15.19 15.71
CA MET A 73 32.20 15.98 16.63
C MET A 73 30.72 15.98 16.22
N ARG A 74 30.42 16.09 14.92
CA ARG A 74 29.04 15.98 14.42
C ARG A 74 28.44 14.61 14.74
N ARG A 75 29.18 13.53 14.46
CA ARG A 75 28.75 12.16 14.75
C ARG A 75 28.49 11.95 16.24
N ASP A 76 29.41 12.38 17.10
CA ASP A 76 29.23 12.29 18.55
C ASP A 76 28.05 13.16 19.03
N GLY A 77 27.81 14.31 18.39
CA GLY A 77 26.62 15.13 18.61
C GLY A 77 25.32 14.40 18.26
N VAL A 78 25.26 13.70 17.12
CA VAL A 78 24.10 12.88 16.71
C VAL A 78 23.85 11.75 17.70
N LEU A 79 24.91 11.05 18.13
CA LEU A 79 24.80 9.96 19.11
C LEU A 79 24.36 10.47 20.49
N GLY A 80 24.90 11.61 20.94
CA GLY A 80 24.48 12.26 22.17
C GLY A 80 23.03 12.74 22.10
N LEU A 81 22.58 13.26 20.96
CA LEU A 81 21.18 13.62 20.75
C LEU A 81 20.28 12.39 20.83
N ARG A 82 20.68 11.26 20.22
CA ARG A 82 19.98 9.98 20.30
C ARG A 82 19.85 9.47 21.73
N GLU A 83 20.92 9.55 22.51
CA GLU A 83 20.92 9.20 23.94
C GLU A 83 19.93 10.07 24.73
N LEU A 84 19.95 11.39 24.48
CA LEU A 84 19.13 12.36 25.18
C LEU A 84 17.63 12.13 24.93
N ILE A 85 17.21 11.99 23.66
CA ILE A 85 15.80 11.76 23.32
C ILE A 85 15.31 10.40 23.81
N THR A 86 16.21 9.42 23.94
CA THR A 86 15.90 8.07 24.44
C THR A 86 15.62 8.11 25.93
N SER A 87 16.47 8.83 26.67
CA SER A 87 16.39 8.94 28.14
C SER A 87 15.33 9.93 28.61
N TYR A 88 15.09 11.00 27.84
CA TYR A 88 14.14 12.07 28.17
C TYR A 88 13.19 12.37 26.98
N PRO A 89 12.19 11.50 26.71
CA PRO A 89 11.28 11.68 25.57
C PRO A 89 10.43 12.96 25.65
N SER A 90 10.17 13.47 26.85
CA SER A 90 9.41 14.72 27.08
C SER A 90 10.10 15.95 26.48
N THR A 91 11.41 15.90 26.26
CA THR A 91 12.22 16.98 25.67
C THR A 91 12.00 17.14 24.17
N ILE A 92 11.41 16.14 23.48
CA ILE A 92 11.29 16.11 22.02
C ILE A 92 10.32 17.18 21.51
N ASN A 93 9.04 17.09 21.90
CA ASN A 93 7.97 17.96 21.41
C ASN A 93 8.25 19.48 21.56
N PRO A 94 8.73 19.99 22.72
CA PRO A 94 8.98 21.42 22.86
C PRO A 94 10.17 21.92 22.04
N ASN A 95 11.12 21.05 21.68
CA ASN A 95 12.35 21.43 20.99
C ASN A 95 12.41 20.92 19.54
N LEU A 96 11.30 20.44 19.00
CA LEU A 96 11.24 19.71 17.75
C LEU A 96 11.73 20.56 16.56
N THR A 97 11.41 21.85 16.51
CA THR A 97 11.96 22.79 15.50
C THR A 97 13.48 22.88 15.53
N SER A 98 14.08 22.99 16.72
CA SER A 98 15.53 23.10 16.87
C SER A 98 16.24 21.79 16.52
N ILE A 99 15.63 20.66 16.86
CA ILE A 99 16.11 19.33 16.48
C ILE A 99 16.10 19.18 14.96
N PHE A 100 14.98 19.49 14.29
CA PHE A 100 14.88 19.39 12.84
C PHE A 100 15.86 20.32 12.12
N ASP A 101 15.99 21.59 12.51
CA ASP A 101 17.01 22.51 11.94
C ASP A 101 18.44 21.96 12.11
N GLY A 102 18.72 21.26 13.21
CA GLY A 102 20.00 20.62 13.46
C GLY A 102 20.28 19.41 12.55
N ILE A 103 19.28 18.55 12.33
CA ILE A 103 19.48 17.28 11.61
C ILE A 103 19.29 17.39 10.09
N THR A 104 18.50 18.35 9.60
CA THR A 104 18.17 18.46 8.17
C THR A 104 19.41 18.56 7.28
N LYS A 105 20.41 19.35 7.68
CA LYS A 105 21.65 19.51 6.88
C LYS A 105 22.54 18.27 6.90
N LEU A 106 22.37 17.38 7.88
CA LEU A 106 23.15 16.16 8.03
C LEU A 106 22.72 15.07 7.04
N ILE A 107 21.56 15.22 6.38
CA ILE A 107 21.09 14.30 5.33
C ILE A 107 22.12 14.23 4.18
N VAL A 108 22.70 15.38 3.83
CA VAL A 108 23.69 15.54 2.77
C VAL A 108 25.11 15.75 3.31
N ASP A 109 25.39 15.27 4.52
CA ASP A 109 26.74 15.37 5.10
C ASP A 109 27.75 14.60 4.24
N GLU A 110 28.96 15.12 4.08
CA GLU A 110 30.03 14.46 3.34
C GLU A 110 30.47 13.13 4.00
N ASP A 111 30.41 13.06 5.34
CA ASP A 111 30.88 11.90 6.09
C ASP A 111 29.83 10.80 6.24
N ALA A 112 30.16 9.59 5.77
CA ALA A 112 29.26 8.44 5.80
C ALA A 112 28.96 7.92 7.22
N ALA A 113 29.81 8.17 8.22
CA ALA A 113 29.53 7.78 9.60
C ALA A 113 28.51 8.73 10.25
N VAL A 114 28.55 10.03 9.92
CA VAL A 114 27.54 11.00 10.34
C VAL A 114 26.17 10.66 9.76
N ARG A 115 26.08 10.39 8.45
CA ARG A 115 24.81 10.00 7.79
C ARG A 115 24.21 8.71 8.38
N ARG A 116 25.04 7.68 8.62
CA ARG A 116 24.58 6.43 9.28
C ARG A 116 24.07 6.67 10.70
N ALA A 117 24.75 7.52 11.47
CA ALA A 117 24.29 7.90 12.80
C ALA A 117 22.96 8.65 12.73
N LEU A 118 22.77 9.52 11.72
CA LEU A 118 21.51 10.23 11.48
C LEU A 118 20.37 9.26 11.17
N HIS A 119 20.57 8.25 10.33
CA HIS A 119 19.53 7.26 10.02
C HIS A 119 19.07 6.51 11.29
N SER A 120 20.03 6.16 12.15
CA SER A 120 19.75 5.51 13.44
C SER A 120 18.99 6.44 14.38
N LEU A 121 19.37 7.73 14.43
CA LEU A 121 18.63 8.75 15.19
C LEU A 121 17.21 8.92 14.66
N ALA A 122 17.02 9.05 13.35
CA ALA A 122 15.72 9.23 12.71
C ALA A 122 14.78 8.06 13.00
N SER A 123 15.28 6.82 12.90
CA SER A 123 14.51 5.61 13.20
C SER A 123 14.00 5.57 14.65
N ASP A 124 14.75 6.14 15.61
CA ASP A 124 14.34 6.21 17.02
C ASP A 124 13.51 7.44 17.37
N LEU A 125 13.75 8.57 16.69
CA LEU A 125 13.10 9.85 16.91
C LEU A 125 11.70 9.88 16.30
N PHE A 126 11.56 9.45 15.05
CA PHE A 126 10.35 9.64 14.25
C PHE A 126 9.11 8.91 14.82
N PRO A 127 9.21 7.67 15.37
CA PRO A 127 8.08 7.01 16.03
C PRO A 127 7.52 7.78 17.25
N ARG A 128 8.30 8.69 17.83
CA ARG A 128 7.91 9.46 19.04
C ARG A 128 7.20 10.77 18.69
N ILE A 129 7.11 11.12 17.41
CA ILE A 129 6.51 12.38 16.94
C ILE A 129 5.04 12.15 16.57
N PRO A 130 4.08 12.88 17.17
CA PRO A 130 2.68 12.79 16.78
C PRO A 130 2.46 13.15 15.30
N LYS A 131 1.58 12.41 14.61
CA LYS A 131 1.19 12.66 13.20
C LYS A 131 0.93 14.13 12.84
N PRO A 132 0.17 14.94 13.61
CA PRO A 132 -0.10 16.34 13.25
C PRO A 132 1.13 17.25 13.31
N SER A 133 2.18 16.88 14.05
CA SER A 133 3.38 17.69 14.21
C SER A 133 4.31 17.65 12.98
N TRP A 134 4.06 16.76 12.02
CA TRP A 134 4.92 16.57 10.85
C TRP A 134 4.77 17.64 9.77
N THR A 135 3.58 18.22 9.62
CA THR A 135 3.23 19.15 8.54
C THR A 135 4.26 20.29 8.34
N PRO A 136 4.72 21.02 9.38
CA PRO A 136 5.66 22.13 9.18
C PRO A 136 7.08 21.71 8.79
N TYR A 137 7.48 20.44 8.99
CA TYR A 137 8.86 19.98 8.73
C TYR A 137 8.97 19.09 7.49
N SER A 138 7.84 18.60 6.97
CA SER A 138 7.83 17.62 5.87
C SER A 138 8.48 18.17 4.60
N SER A 139 8.17 19.42 4.22
CA SER A 139 8.71 20.07 3.02
C SER A 139 10.23 20.22 3.05
N ILE A 140 10.78 20.64 4.20
CA ILE A 140 12.22 20.90 4.32
C ILE A 140 13.02 19.61 4.38
N LEU A 141 12.50 18.58 5.05
CA LEU A 141 13.12 17.25 5.07
C LEU A 141 13.16 16.66 3.67
N LEU A 142 12.03 16.67 2.97
CA LEU A 142 11.94 16.12 1.62
C LEU A 142 12.84 16.89 0.63
N LEU A 143 12.93 18.22 0.75
CA LEU A 143 13.84 19.03 -0.06
C LEU A 143 15.29 18.59 0.10
N PHE A 144 15.77 18.47 1.34
CA PHE A 144 17.15 18.06 1.59
C PHE A 144 17.41 16.62 1.13
N THR A 145 16.45 15.71 1.34
CA THR A 145 16.53 14.35 0.82
C THR A 145 16.60 14.33 -0.72
N ALA A 146 15.74 15.07 -1.42
CA ALA A 146 15.76 15.16 -2.88
C ALA A 146 17.07 15.78 -3.42
N SER A 147 17.63 16.76 -2.71
CA SER A 147 18.96 17.30 -3.04
C SER A 147 20.07 16.25 -2.86
N GLY A 148 19.92 15.38 -1.87
CA GLY A 148 20.84 14.26 -1.64
C GLY A 148 20.74 13.17 -2.71
N LEU A 149 19.54 12.89 -3.23
CA LEU A 149 19.33 11.94 -4.35
C LEU A 149 20.00 12.39 -5.66
N SER A 150 20.13 13.70 -5.85
CA SER A 150 20.79 14.32 -7.01
C SER A 150 22.25 14.73 -6.75
N HIS A 151 22.82 14.32 -5.61
CA HIS A 151 24.18 14.68 -5.22
C HIS A 151 25.26 14.14 -6.17
N ILE A 152 26.36 14.88 -6.32
CA ILE A 152 27.48 14.48 -7.18
C ILE A 152 28.17 13.17 -6.71
N PHE A 153 28.15 12.90 -5.40
CA PHE A 153 28.76 11.70 -4.82
C PHE A 153 27.75 10.54 -4.74
N PRO A 154 28.03 9.38 -5.36
CA PRO A 154 27.15 8.21 -5.33
C PRO A 154 26.82 7.71 -3.93
N GLU A 155 27.77 7.74 -2.99
CA GLU A 155 27.49 7.30 -1.60
C GLU A 155 26.47 8.20 -0.89
N VAL A 156 26.48 9.50 -1.14
CA VAL A 156 25.48 10.44 -0.59
C VAL A 156 24.11 10.16 -1.21
N ARG A 157 24.06 9.89 -2.52
CA ARG A 157 22.81 9.51 -3.20
C ARG A 157 22.20 8.24 -2.59
N LEU A 158 23.00 7.19 -2.41
CA LEU A 158 22.53 5.91 -1.85
C LEU A 158 22.08 6.03 -0.38
N ASP A 159 22.76 6.84 0.44
CA ASP A 159 22.32 7.07 1.81
C ASP A 159 21.05 7.93 1.86
N SER A 160 20.89 8.88 0.93
CA SER A 160 19.66 9.68 0.81
C SER A 160 18.44 8.84 0.44
N ILE A 161 18.62 7.76 -0.35
CA ILE A 161 17.56 6.77 -0.63
C ILE A 161 17.12 6.08 0.67
N LYS A 162 18.06 5.64 1.50
CA LYS A 162 17.71 5.02 2.80
C LYS A 162 16.99 6.00 3.73
N PHE A 163 17.36 7.28 3.69
CA PHE A 163 16.64 8.30 4.45
C PHE A 163 15.23 8.55 3.87
N LEU A 164 15.08 8.52 2.55
CA LEU A 164 13.78 8.59 1.88
C LEU A 164 12.87 7.41 2.29
N ASP A 165 13.41 6.19 2.39
CA ASP A 165 12.66 5.03 2.90
C ASP A 165 12.09 5.29 4.29
N ILE A 166 12.87 5.92 5.17
CA ILE A 166 12.40 6.33 6.50
C ILE A 166 11.27 7.36 6.34
N LEU A 167 11.41 8.37 5.48
CA LEU A 167 10.34 9.36 5.27
C LEU A 167 9.05 8.72 4.73
N ILE A 168 9.13 7.72 3.85
CA ILE A 168 7.97 6.98 3.34
C ILE A 168 7.20 6.29 4.49
N ASP A 169 7.88 5.81 5.53
CA ASP A 169 7.22 5.16 6.67
C ASP A 169 6.41 6.13 7.56
N PHE A 170 6.85 7.38 7.68
CA PHE A 170 6.24 8.35 8.62
C PHE A 170 5.37 9.42 7.95
N ILE A 171 5.74 9.86 6.74
CA ILE A 171 5.03 10.90 5.98
C ILE A 171 4.72 10.47 4.53
N PRO A 172 4.16 9.26 4.30
CA PRO A 172 3.98 8.71 2.95
C PRO A 172 3.18 9.64 2.04
N GLN A 173 2.08 10.20 2.54
CA GLN A 173 1.19 11.10 1.79
C GLN A 173 1.89 12.37 1.30
N PHE A 174 2.87 12.86 2.07
CA PHE A 174 3.63 14.04 1.67
C PHE A 174 4.68 13.70 0.60
N VAL A 175 5.33 12.53 0.73
CA VAL A 175 6.37 12.05 -0.19
C VAL A 175 5.79 11.72 -1.58
N ILE A 176 4.61 11.09 -1.63
CA ILE A 176 3.95 10.71 -2.89
C ILE A 176 3.18 11.86 -3.54
N ASN A 177 2.98 12.99 -2.84
CA ASN A 177 2.15 14.09 -3.30
C ASN A 177 2.63 14.63 -4.66
N GLY A 178 1.70 14.83 -5.59
CA GLY A 178 2.00 15.32 -6.94
C GLY A 178 2.47 14.26 -7.93
N TRP A 179 2.30 12.95 -7.65
CA TRP A 179 2.45 11.87 -8.63
C TRP A 179 1.23 10.94 -8.68
N ALA A 180 0.83 10.54 -9.90
CA ALA A 180 -0.25 9.61 -10.21
C ALA A 180 -1.57 9.83 -9.43
N VAL A 181 -1.76 9.18 -8.29
CA VAL A 181 -3.03 9.14 -7.53
C VAL A 181 -3.22 10.36 -6.61
N ALA A 182 -2.14 11.00 -6.17
CA ALA A 182 -2.18 12.11 -5.19
C ALA A 182 -2.34 13.51 -5.82
N SER A 183 -2.52 13.60 -7.15
CA SER A 183 -2.51 14.85 -7.91
C SER A 183 -3.82 15.68 -7.85
N SER A 184 -4.73 15.43 -6.91
CA SER A 184 -5.95 16.23 -6.76
C SER A 184 -5.73 17.58 -6.06
N SER A 185 -4.53 17.85 -5.52
CA SER A 185 -4.21 19.14 -4.88
C SER A 185 -3.41 20.06 -5.80
N THR A 186 -3.97 21.23 -6.11
CA THR A 186 -3.52 22.21 -7.12
C THR A 186 -2.41 23.16 -6.64
N ASN A 187 -1.49 22.73 -5.77
CA ASN A 187 -0.38 23.58 -5.32
C ASN A 187 0.97 23.11 -5.92
N PRO A 188 1.46 23.71 -7.02
CA PRO A 188 2.63 23.26 -7.77
C PRO A 188 3.99 23.68 -7.17
N THR A 189 4.08 23.97 -5.87
CA THR A 189 5.25 24.67 -5.29
C THR A 189 6.09 23.85 -4.31
N SER A 190 5.80 22.56 -4.11
CA SER A 190 6.66 21.66 -3.30
C SER A 190 7.29 20.57 -4.16
N ILE A 191 8.56 20.24 -3.88
CA ILE A 191 9.20 18.99 -4.30
C ILE A 191 8.21 17.85 -4.05
N GLY A 192 7.75 17.23 -5.13
CA GLY A 192 6.69 16.23 -5.11
C GLY A 192 7.17 14.87 -5.63
N GLY A 193 6.29 13.87 -5.57
CA GLY A 193 6.56 12.49 -5.98
C GLY A 193 7.14 12.36 -7.40
N ARG A 194 6.76 13.24 -8.34
CA ARG A 194 7.32 13.28 -9.71
C ARG A 194 8.84 13.47 -9.72
N GLN A 195 9.36 14.45 -8.96
CA GLN A 195 10.79 14.71 -8.89
C GLN A 195 11.55 13.54 -8.26
N ILE A 196 10.93 12.85 -7.29
CA ILE A 196 11.52 11.67 -6.66
C ILE A 196 11.61 10.51 -7.65
N ILE A 197 10.56 10.28 -8.44
CA ILE A 197 10.56 9.29 -9.53
C ILE A 197 11.63 9.61 -10.57
N GLU A 198 11.78 10.86 -10.99
CA GLU A 198 12.86 11.29 -11.89
C GLU A 198 14.25 10.99 -11.30
N CYS A 199 14.44 11.19 -9.98
CA CYS A 199 15.67 10.83 -9.30
C CYS A 199 15.92 9.32 -9.29
N TYR A 200 14.90 8.49 -9.08
CA TYR A 200 15.02 7.03 -9.18
C TYR A 200 15.41 6.60 -10.60
N LEU A 201 14.76 7.16 -11.63
CA LEU A 201 15.07 6.85 -13.03
C LEU A 201 16.49 7.25 -13.41
N ALA A 202 16.93 8.43 -12.95
CA ALA A 202 18.29 8.91 -13.09
C ALA A 202 19.32 7.97 -12.46
N LEU A 203 19.02 7.44 -11.26
CA LEU A 203 19.88 6.49 -10.55
C LEU A 203 19.91 5.09 -11.18
N LEU A 204 18.81 4.66 -11.81
CA LEU A 204 18.72 3.37 -12.51
C LEU A 204 19.18 3.46 -13.97
N SER A 205 19.60 4.64 -14.45
CA SER A 205 19.92 4.93 -15.85
C SER A 205 18.79 4.52 -16.82
N ALA A 206 17.54 4.60 -16.36
CA ALA A 206 16.37 4.34 -17.17
C ALA A 206 16.21 5.46 -18.22
N LYS A 207 15.86 5.12 -19.46
CA LYS A 207 15.70 6.10 -20.55
C LYS A 207 14.50 7.00 -20.23
N GLY A 208 14.75 8.27 -19.94
CA GLY A 208 13.70 9.28 -19.85
C GLY A 208 13.15 9.60 -21.23
N ASP A 209 11.85 9.90 -21.32
CA ASP A 209 11.24 10.40 -22.55
C ASP A 209 11.92 11.71 -22.96
N ASP A 210 12.58 11.69 -24.12
CA ASP A 210 13.08 12.89 -24.82
C ASP A 210 11.87 13.70 -25.33
N LYS A 211 11.13 14.35 -24.43
CA LYS A 211 10.34 15.53 -24.76
C LYS A 211 11.16 16.75 -24.37
N GLY A 212 11.71 17.42 -25.38
CA GLY A 212 12.47 18.66 -25.21
C GLY A 212 11.72 19.71 -24.37
N PRO A 213 12.45 20.63 -23.71
CA PRO A 213 11.90 21.43 -22.63
C PRO A 213 10.98 22.53 -23.16
N ALA A 214 9.68 22.43 -22.84
CA ALA A 214 8.84 23.60 -22.67
C ALA A 214 8.76 23.90 -21.17
N ALA A 215 9.37 25.02 -20.78
CA ALA A 215 9.33 25.66 -19.46
C ALA A 215 9.98 24.91 -18.26
N GLY A 216 11.29 25.11 -18.11
CA GLY A 216 11.86 25.50 -16.81
C GLY A 216 11.85 24.50 -15.65
N SER A 217 12.33 23.27 -15.84
CA SER A 217 12.96 22.47 -14.77
C SER A 217 13.79 21.34 -15.38
N THR A 218 15.00 21.66 -15.82
CA THR A 218 15.94 20.69 -16.38
C THR A 218 16.79 20.09 -15.26
N VAL A 219 16.37 18.93 -14.74
CA VAL A 219 17.30 17.97 -14.10
C VAL A 219 17.80 17.02 -15.20
N THR A 220 18.42 17.57 -16.24
CA THR A 220 19.28 16.79 -17.13
C THR A 220 20.68 16.78 -16.51
N THR A 221 20.90 15.95 -15.49
CA THR A 221 22.24 15.70 -14.98
C THR A 221 23.00 14.86 -16.00
N THR A 222 23.85 15.53 -16.78
CA THR A 222 24.88 15.01 -17.69
C THR A 222 25.93 14.09 -17.03
N ALA A 223 25.70 13.64 -15.79
CA ALA A 223 26.57 12.75 -15.03
C ALA A 223 26.14 11.26 -15.05
N ASN A 224 24.97 10.92 -15.62
CA ASN A 224 24.37 9.58 -15.48
C ASN A 224 24.82 8.54 -16.52
N ALA A 225 25.66 8.90 -17.49
CA ALA A 225 26.08 8.00 -18.57
C ALA A 225 27.30 7.11 -18.22
N MET A 226 27.93 7.26 -17.05
CA MET A 226 29.22 6.62 -16.77
C MET A 226 29.29 5.80 -15.47
N PHE A 227 28.18 5.61 -14.75
CA PHE A 227 28.18 4.90 -13.47
C PHE A 227 27.30 3.65 -13.53
N THR A 228 27.93 2.48 -13.65
CA THR A 228 27.26 1.20 -13.39
C THR A 228 27.17 1.01 -11.88
N LEU A 229 25.96 1.06 -11.32
CA LEU A 229 25.76 0.74 -9.90
C LEU A 229 26.19 -0.70 -9.64
N SER A 230 26.83 -0.95 -8.50
CA SER A 230 27.01 -2.31 -8.00
C SER A 230 25.64 -2.99 -7.83
N VAL A 231 25.56 -4.32 -7.96
CA VAL A 231 24.31 -5.08 -7.81
C VAL A 231 23.63 -4.74 -6.47
N LYS A 232 24.42 -4.64 -5.38
CA LYS A 232 23.94 -4.28 -4.04
C LYS A 232 23.40 -2.84 -3.97
N SER A 233 24.08 -1.89 -4.60
CA SER A 233 23.62 -0.49 -4.64
C SER A 233 22.32 -0.37 -5.44
N ARG A 234 22.24 -1.05 -6.59
CA ARG A 234 21.04 -1.09 -7.45
C ARG A 234 19.85 -1.70 -6.71
N LEU A 235 20.08 -2.77 -5.93
CA LEU A 235 19.06 -3.41 -5.10
C LEU A 235 18.45 -2.43 -4.08
N VAL A 236 19.26 -1.61 -3.41
CA VAL A 236 18.75 -0.57 -2.49
C VAL A 236 17.81 0.40 -3.21
N VAL A 237 18.16 0.81 -4.44
CA VAL A 237 17.31 1.69 -5.25
C VAL A 237 15.99 1.00 -5.63
N LEU A 238 16.05 -0.26 -6.07
CA LEU A 238 14.88 -1.03 -6.48
C LEU A 238 13.92 -1.30 -5.33
N ASN A 239 14.42 -1.65 -4.14
CA ASN A 239 13.59 -1.85 -2.95
C ASN A 239 12.87 -0.56 -2.54
N SER A 240 13.59 0.56 -2.52
CA SER A 240 13.03 1.87 -2.20
C SER A 240 11.99 2.32 -3.24
N LEU A 241 12.22 2.03 -4.52
CA LEU A 241 11.25 2.28 -5.59
C LEU A 241 10.00 1.39 -5.46
N SER A 242 10.16 0.09 -5.19
CA SER A 242 9.04 -0.84 -4.90
C SER A 242 8.20 -0.32 -3.74
N LYS A 243 8.85 0.11 -2.64
CA LYS A 243 8.19 0.70 -1.47
C LYS A 243 7.42 1.96 -1.82
N PHE A 244 8.04 2.90 -2.55
CA PHE A 244 7.39 4.12 -3.02
C PHE A 244 6.14 3.79 -3.87
N LEU A 245 6.27 2.91 -4.85
CA LEU A 245 5.16 2.52 -5.74
C LEU A 245 4.02 1.83 -4.99
N LYS A 246 4.34 0.89 -4.09
CA LYS A 246 3.35 0.26 -3.21
C LYS A 246 2.56 1.33 -2.45
N THR A 247 3.23 2.32 -1.84
CA THR A 247 2.52 3.39 -1.12
C THR A 247 1.73 4.34 -2.01
N ALA A 248 2.21 4.63 -3.22
CA ALA A 248 1.59 5.58 -4.14
C ALA A 248 0.40 5.00 -4.92
N LEU A 249 0.46 3.71 -5.24
CA LEU A 249 -0.54 2.99 -6.05
C LEU A 249 -1.48 2.12 -5.21
N SER A 250 -1.27 2.05 -3.89
CA SER A 250 -2.23 1.43 -2.97
C SER A 250 -3.57 2.15 -3.05
N SER A 251 -4.56 1.50 -3.67
CA SER A 251 -5.95 1.93 -3.62
C SER A 251 -6.42 1.94 -2.16
N ASN A 252 -7.34 2.83 -1.81
CA ASN A 252 -7.94 2.96 -0.47
C ASN A 252 -8.73 1.70 -0.01
N GLU A 253 -8.61 0.58 -0.73
CA GLU A 253 -9.11 -0.76 -0.43
C GLU A 253 -8.40 -1.43 0.76
N ALA A 254 -7.42 -0.79 1.39
CA ALA A 254 -6.70 -1.32 2.56
C ALA A 254 -7.59 -1.65 3.78
N SER A 255 -8.87 -1.28 3.74
CA SER A 255 -9.87 -1.66 4.75
C SER A 255 -10.55 -3.02 4.49
N ASP A 256 -10.39 -3.62 3.31
CA ASP A 256 -11.05 -4.88 2.97
C ASP A 256 -10.19 -6.09 3.38
N LYS A 257 -10.83 -7.09 4.01
CA LYS A 257 -10.19 -8.37 4.39
C LYS A 257 -9.69 -9.17 3.17
N LEU A 258 -10.31 -8.99 2.00
CA LEU A 258 -10.00 -9.69 0.74
C LEU A 258 -10.28 -8.77 -0.47
N PRO A 259 -9.38 -8.67 -1.46
CA PRO A 259 -9.55 -7.77 -2.61
C PRO A 259 -10.81 -8.12 -3.44
N LEU A 260 -11.63 -7.11 -3.72
CA LEU A 260 -12.87 -7.25 -4.51
C LEU A 260 -12.69 -6.86 -5.97
N TRP A 261 -11.67 -6.05 -6.28
CA TRP A 261 -11.39 -5.59 -7.63
C TRP A 261 -11.27 -6.70 -8.71
N PRO A 262 -10.81 -7.94 -8.43
CA PRO A 262 -10.71 -8.96 -9.50
C PRO A 262 -12.07 -9.29 -10.11
N PHE A 263 -13.16 -9.17 -9.33
CA PHE A 263 -14.51 -9.44 -9.80
C PHE A 263 -15.07 -8.33 -10.69
N ALA A 264 -14.49 -7.12 -10.65
CA ALA A 264 -14.99 -5.97 -11.40
C ALA A 264 -15.06 -6.23 -12.92
N SER A 265 -14.11 -6.99 -13.46
CA SER A 265 -14.09 -7.35 -14.89
C SER A 265 -15.27 -8.22 -15.34
N ALA A 266 -15.97 -8.86 -14.41
CA ALA A 266 -17.09 -9.75 -14.69
C ALA A 266 -18.46 -9.06 -14.67
N PHE A 267 -18.51 -7.77 -14.32
CA PHE A 267 -19.75 -6.98 -14.32
C PHE A 267 -19.83 -6.08 -15.55
N ALA A 268 -21.06 -5.78 -15.97
CA ALA A 268 -21.30 -4.93 -17.14
C ALA A 268 -20.91 -3.45 -16.94
N SER A 269 -20.90 -2.97 -15.69
CA SER A 269 -20.63 -1.56 -15.36
C SER A 269 -20.07 -1.41 -13.93
N GLN A 270 -19.31 -0.34 -13.69
CA GLN A 270 -18.76 -0.01 -12.36
C GLN A 270 -19.86 0.18 -11.29
N PRO A 271 -21.00 0.85 -11.55
CA PRO A 271 -22.07 0.96 -10.54
C PRO A 271 -22.70 -0.37 -10.16
N ALA A 272 -22.83 -1.32 -11.09
CA ALA A 272 -23.32 -2.66 -10.79
C ALA A 272 -22.37 -3.42 -9.85
N PHE A 273 -21.06 -3.26 -10.09
CA PHE A 273 -20.04 -3.79 -9.18
C PHE A 273 -20.11 -3.13 -7.79
N ASP A 274 -20.32 -1.81 -7.70
CA ASP A 274 -20.45 -1.12 -6.42
C ASP A 274 -21.68 -1.58 -5.61
N VAL A 275 -22.78 -1.92 -6.28
CA VAL A 275 -23.97 -2.50 -5.63
C VAL A 275 -23.67 -3.89 -5.07
N PHE A 276 -22.98 -4.73 -5.84
CA PHE A 276 -22.50 -6.05 -5.39
C PHE A 276 -21.55 -5.92 -4.18
N VAL A 277 -20.61 -4.99 -4.23
CA VAL A 277 -19.67 -4.69 -3.13
C VAL A 277 -20.43 -4.24 -1.87
N LYS A 278 -21.40 -3.32 -1.98
CA LYS A 278 -22.24 -2.89 -0.85
C LYS A 278 -23.03 -4.05 -0.23
N ARG A 279 -23.44 -5.03 -1.04
CA ARG A 279 -24.18 -6.21 -0.58
C ARG A 279 -23.28 -7.19 0.18
N ILE A 280 -22.03 -7.37 -0.27
CA ILE A 280 -21.02 -8.17 0.44
C ILE A 280 -20.56 -7.47 1.72
N ARG A 281 -20.33 -6.16 1.69
CA ARG A 281 -19.83 -5.35 2.81
C ARG A 281 -20.91 -4.96 3.82
N ARG A 282 -21.95 -5.78 4.02
CA ARG A 282 -22.97 -5.52 5.07
C ARG A 282 -22.39 -5.55 6.51
N SER A 283 -21.10 -5.88 6.67
CA SER A 283 -20.29 -5.93 7.89
C SER A 283 -19.99 -4.57 8.58
N ALA A 284 -20.50 -4.45 9.81
CA ALA A 284 -20.02 -3.77 11.04
C ALA A 284 -19.42 -2.34 11.08
N TYR A 285 -19.21 -1.57 10.01
CA TYR A 285 -18.72 -0.18 10.16
C TYR A 285 -19.35 0.81 9.17
N CYS A 286 -20.66 1.04 9.30
CA CYS A 286 -21.28 2.29 8.85
C CYS A 286 -21.45 3.22 10.06
N ASP A 287 -20.35 3.72 10.59
CA ASP A 287 -20.37 4.87 11.50
C ASP A 287 -20.12 6.14 10.70
N THR A 288 -21.11 6.54 9.91
CA THR A 288 -21.46 7.94 9.61
C THR A 288 -22.82 7.95 8.93
N GLY A 289 -23.85 8.37 9.67
CA GLY A 289 -25.18 8.65 9.15
C GLY A 289 -26.09 7.44 9.11
N LYS A 290 -26.76 7.15 10.24
CA LYS A 290 -28.10 6.55 10.17
C LYS A 290 -28.97 7.53 9.35
N GLU A 291 -29.04 7.35 8.04
CA GLU A 291 -30.19 7.81 7.29
C GLU A 291 -31.36 6.93 7.72
N THR A 292 -31.96 7.31 8.85
CA THR A 292 -33.35 6.95 9.12
C THR A 292 -34.16 7.53 7.97
N VAL A 293 -34.48 6.70 6.97
CA VAL A 293 -35.51 7.01 5.99
C VAL A 293 -36.83 7.03 6.76
N GLN A 294 -37.14 8.18 7.35
CA GLN A 294 -38.49 8.48 7.78
C GLN A 294 -39.34 8.57 6.52
N TRP A 295 -40.15 7.54 6.30
CA TRP A 295 -41.21 7.55 5.30
C TRP A 295 -42.15 8.72 5.59
N HIS A 296 -41.93 9.84 4.91
CA HIS A 296 -42.91 10.90 4.79
C HIS A 296 -43.75 10.60 3.55
N SER A 297 -45.04 10.37 3.76
CA SER A 297 -46.01 10.31 2.67
C SER A 297 -46.21 11.72 2.12
N SER A 298 -45.31 12.17 1.26
CA SER A 298 -45.47 13.42 0.52
C SER A 298 -44.93 13.23 -0.88
N HIS A 299 -45.73 13.70 -1.83
CA HIS A 299 -45.75 13.48 -3.27
C HIS A 299 -44.50 13.97 -4.05
N ASP A 300 -43.37 14.19 -3.37
CA ASP A 300 -42.17 14.88 -3.89
C ASP A 300 -40.87 14.03 -3.88
N ALA A 301 -40.94 12.74 -3.50
CA ALA A 301 -39.77 11.86 -3.43
C ALA A 301 -39.08 11.57 -4.80
N TRP A 302 -39.72 11.93 -5.91
CA TRP A 302 -39.21 11.61 -7.26
C TRP A 302 -38.16 12.60 -7.77
N LYS A 303 -37.96 13.76 -7.11
CA LYS A 303 -36.95 14.74 -7.54
C LYS A 303 -35.51 14.36 -7.17
N GLY A 304 -35.30 13.52 -6.15
CA GLY A 304 -33.96 13.09 -5.73
C GLY A 304 -33.32 12.05 -6.66
N CYS A 305 -34.13 11.23 -7.34
CA CYS A 305 -33.64 10.17 -8.23
C CYS A 305 -33.14 10.69 -9.60
N MET A 306 -33.34 11.98 -9.88
CA MET A 306 -33.01 12.62 -11.16
C MET A 306 -31.76 13.52 -11.10
N SER A 307 -31.13 13.73 -9.93
CA SER A 307 -30.01 14.67 -9.81
C SER A 307 -28.66 14.16 -10.37
N GLY A 308 -28.64 12.96 -10.94
CA GLY A 308 -27.47 12.39 -11.63
C GLY A 308 -27.38 12.76 -13.11
N TYR A 309 -28.42 13.37 -13.68
CA TYR A 309 -28.36 13.94 -15.02
C TYR A 309 -28.08 15.44 -14.92
N LYS A 310 -26.99 15.87 -15.57
CA LYS A 310 -26.68 17.29 -15.79
C LYS A 310 -27.95 18.03 -16.22
N SER A 311 -28.31 19.08 -15.50
CA SER A 311 -29.52 19.90 -15.69
C SER A 311 -29.53 20.74 -16.99
N GLU A 312 -28.84 20.28 -18.04
CA GLU A 312 -28.75 20.96 -19.34
C GLU A 312 -29.63 20.30 -20.41
N ILE A 313 -30.31 19.18 -20.12
CA ILE A 313 -31.04 18.40 -21.16
C ILE A 313 -32.58 18.53 -21.07
N MET A 314 -33.12 19.41 -20.22
CA MET A 314 -34.58 19.53 -20.09
C MET A 314 -35.11 20.98 -20.16
N GLU A 315 -34.76 21.67 -21.24
CA GLU A 315 -35.60 22.71 -21.85
C GLU A 315 -35.81 22.37 -23.34
N ALA A 316 -36.55 21.29 -23.61
CA ALA A 316 -37.02 20.99 -24.97
C ALA A 316 -38.33 21.74 -25.24
N GLY A 317 -38.20 23.06 -25.44
CA GLY A 317 -39.27 23.95 -25.88
C GLY A 317 -38.91 24.77 -27.11
N GLY A 318 -37.91 24.34 -27.88
CA GLY A 318 -37.47 25.01 -29.11
C GLY A 318 -36.96 24.00 -30.13
N SER A 319 -37.40 24.14 -31.38
CA SER A 319 -36.99 23.30 -32.50
C SER A 319 -35.47 23.35 -32.70
N LEU A 320 -34.75 22.28 -32.34
CA LEU A 320 -33.33 22.13 -32.62
C LEU A 320 -33.11 22.10 -34.13
N THR A 321 -32.20 22.94 -34.63
CA THR A 321 -31.86 22.99 -36.06
C THR A 321 -30.81 21.93 -36.40
N SER A 322 -30.82 21.42 -37.64
CA SER A 322 -29.91 20.35 -38.09
C SER A 322 -28.42 20.71 -37.95
N ASP A 323 -28.10 22.00 -37.91
CA ASP A 323 -26.72 22.50 -37.75
C ASP A 323 -26.25 22.48 -36.29
N GLU A 324 -27.14 22.65 -35.32
CA GLU A 324 -26.82 22.50 -33.89
C GLU A 324 -26.56 21.04 -33.53
N LEU A 325 -27.31 20.12 -34.15
CA LEU A 325 -27.07 18.68 -34.00
C LEU A 325 -25.71 18.27 -34.60
N ASN A 326 -25.37 18.78 -35.79
CA ASN A 326 -24.07 18.50 -36.43
C ASN A 326 -22.89 19.10 -35.63
N ASN A 327 -23.06 20.28 -35.02
CA ASN A 327 -22.03 20.86 -34.16
C ASN A 327 -21.87 20.11 -32.84
N ALA A 328 -22.96 19.61 -32.23
CA ALA A 328 -22.89 18.74 -31.06
C ALA A 328 -22.22 17.39 -31.37
N ILE A 329 -22.49 16.82 -32.55
CA ILE A 329 -21.82 15.62 -33.06
C ILE A 329 -20.34 15.89 -33.35
N GLY A 330 -19.98 17.06 -33.92
CA GLY A 330 -18.59 17.47 -34.13
C GLY A 330 -17.79 17.71 -32.83
N LEU A 331 -18.47 18.15 -31.76
CA LEU A 331 -17.90 18.25 -30.40
C LEU A 331 -17.68 16.87 -29.75
N LEU A 332 -18.52 15.88 -30.08
CA LEU A 332 -18.30 14.48 -29.70
C LEU A 332 -17.18 13.82 -30.52
N ASP A 333 -17.06 14.14 -31.80
CA ASP A 333 -16.04 13.58 -32.70
C ASP A 333 -14.63 14.14 -32.41
N SER A 334 -14.54 15.40 -31.96
CA SER A 334 -13.29 15.99 -31.47
C SER A 334 -12.82 15.46 -30.10
N THR A 335 -13.65 14.71 -29.38
CA THR A 335 -13.23 13.94 -28.19
C THR A 335 -12.71 12.53 -28.50
N GLN A 336 -12.73 12.08 -29.76
CA GLN A 336 -12.24 10.76 -30.15
C GLN A 336 -10.77 10.73 -30.61
N SER A 337 -10.05 11.85 -30.57
CA SER A 337 -8.66 11.95 -31.04
C SER A 337 -7.68 12.60 -30.05
N ALA A 338 -8.06 12.69 -28.77
CA ALA A 338 -7.11 12.83 -27.66
C ALA A 338 -7.21 11.55 -26.84
N SER A 339 -6.10 10.84 -26.69
CA SER A 339 -6.03 9.64 -25.85
C SER A 339 -6.57 9.95 -24.44
N ASN A 340 -7.69 9.34 -24.07
CA ASN A 340 -8.43 9.57 -22.80
C ASN A 340 -7.66 9.01 -21.58
N PHE A 341 -6.38 9.35 -21.42
CA PHE A 341 -5.63 9.03 -20.22
C PHE A 341 -5.90 10.08 -19.16
N THR A 342 -6.19 9.65 -17.94
CA THR A 342 -6.05 10.56 -16.81
C THR A 342 -4.57 10.98 -16.70
N PRO A 343 -4.25 12.19 -16.23
CA PRO A 343 -2.85 12.60 -16.05
C PRO A 343 -2.08 11.64 -15.14
N ALA A 344 -2.80 10.95 -14.25
CA ALA A 344 -2.28 9.90 -13.40
C ALA A 344 -1.81 8.66 -14.18
N GLU A 345 -2.65 8.17 -15.10
CA GLU A 345 -2.33 7.02 -15.95
C GLU A 345 -1.16 7.32 -16.88
N ALA A 346 -1.10 8.53 -17.43
CA ALA A 346 0.00 8.96 -18.30
C ALA A 346 1.36 8.92 -17.57
N ASP A 347 1.42 9.42 -16.33
CA ASP A 347 2.64 9.40 -15.51
C ASP A 347 3.11 7.97 -15.19
N VAL A 348 2.18 7.06 -14.90
CA VAL A 348 2.50 5.64 -14.60
C VAL A 348 2.91 4.90 -15.87
N LEU A 349 2.28 5.21 -17.01
CA LEU A 349 2.62 4.63 -18.31
C LEU A 349 4.03 5.04 -18.75
N SER A 350 4.38 6.33 -18.64
CA SER A 350 5.74 6.79 -18.96
C SER A 350 6.78 6.15 -18.04
N LEU A 351 6.49 6.03 -16.74
CA LEU A 351 7.38 5.35 -15.80
C LEU A 351 7.60 3.89 -16.20
N THR A 352 6.52 3.19 -16.54
CA THR A 352 6.56 1.77 -16.91
C THR A 352 7.40 1.54 -18.17
N GLN A 353 7.22 2.38 -19.18
CA GLN A 353 8.02 2.33 -20.42
C GLN A 353 9.50 2.62 -20.18
N SER A 354 9.82 3.61 -19.35
CA SER A 354 11.21 3.91 -18.96
C SER A 354 11.86 2.75 -18.18
N LEU A 355 11.10 2.07 -17.31
CA LEU A 355 11.60 0.97 -16.50
C LEU A 355 11.66 -0.37 -17.26
N PHE A 356 10.91 -0.55 -18.35
CA PHE A 356 10.83 -1.83 -19.08
C PHE A 356 12.20 -2.43 -19.40
N SER A 357 13.11 -1.63 -19.97
CA SER A 357 14.45 -2.11 -20.31
C SER A 357 15.30 -2.42 -19.08
N VAL A 358 15.10 -1.70 -17.97
CA VAL A 358 15.80 -1.97 -16.70
C VAL A 358 15.30 -3.27 -16.08
N ILE A 359 13.98 -3.46 -16.03
CA ILE A 359 13.32 -4.68 -15.54
C ILE A 359 13.85 -5.92 -16.27
N VAL A 360 13.81 -5.91 -17.62
CA VAL A 360 14.26 -7.05 -18.43
C VAL A 360 15.75 -7.31 -18.26
N SER A 361 16.59 -6.26 -18.25
CA SER A 361 18.04 -6.42 -18.10
C SER A 361 18.43 -6.97 -16.73
N VAL A 362 17.87 -6.43 -15.63
CA VAL A 362 18.14 -6.91 -14.27
C VAL A 362 17.70 -8.36 -14.09
N PHE A 363 16.53 -8.72 -14.64
CA PHE A 363 16.04 -10.10 -14.59
C PHE A 363 16.97 -11.06 -15.34
N LEU A 364 17.36 -10.74 -16.58
CA LEU A 364 18.24 -11.60 -17.38
C LEU A 364 19.66 -11.69 -16.84
N GLU A 365 20.17 -10.64 -16.20
CA GLU A 365 21.49 -10.64 -15.53
C GLU A 365 21.48 -11.52 -14.27
N SER A 366 20.40 -11.47 -13.48
CA SER A 366 20.34 -12.14 -12.17
C SER A 366 19.79 -13.57 -12.26
N ALA A 367 18.92 -13.89 -13.23
CA ALA A 367 18.27 -15.19 -13.33
C ALA A 367 19.23 -16.39 -13.42
N PRO A 368 20.34 -16.36 -14.19
CA PRO A 368 21.27 -17.48 -14.24
C PRO A 368 21.95 -17.76 -12.89
N SER A 369 22.31 -16.73 -12.12
CA SER A 369 22.96 -16.90 -10.82
C SER A 369 22.05 -17.53 -9.76
N VAL A 370 20.74 -17.36 -9.89
CA VAL A 370 19.75 -17.83 -8.92
C VAL A 370 19.18 -19.20 -9.30
N PHE A 371 18.97 -19.46 -10.59
CA PHE A 371 18.24 -20.64 -11.07
C PHE A 371 19.10 -21.71 -11.75
N THR A 372 20.42 -21.52 -11.89
CA THR A 372 21.28 -22.57 -12.46
C THR A 372 21.52 -23.71 -11.47
N MET A 373 21.49 -24.94 -11.98
CA MET A 373 21.77 -26.16 -11.23
C MET A 373 23.24 -26.19 -10.78
N SER A 374 23.52 -25.57 -9.64
CA SER A 374 24.81 -25.64 -8.97
C SER A 374 24.61 -26.08 -7.53
N ASN A 375 25.55 -26.85 -6.98
CA ASN A 375 25.53 -27.28 -5.58
C ASN A 375 25.82 -26.11 -4.60
N THR A 376 25.91 -24.87 -5.10
CA THR A 376 26.11 -23.65 -4.32
C THR A 376 24.76 -23.02 -3.99
N PRO A 377 24.57 -22.47 -2.78
CA PRO A 377 23.35 -21.76 -2.43
C PRO A 377 23.16 -20.56 -3.36
N PRO A 378 21.91 -20.20 -3.72
CA PRO A 378 21.63 -19.06 -4.59
C PRO A 378 22.12 -17.76 -3.94
N ASP A 379 22.66 -16.86 -4.76
CA ASP A 379 23.11 -15.55 -4.30
C ASP A 379 21.92 -14.72 -3.81
N SER A 380 21.84 -14.50 -2.49
CA SER A 380 20.74 -13.77 -1.83
C SER A 380 20.49 -12.39 -2.44
N ILE A 381 21.55 -11.66 -2.83
CA ILE A 381 21.44 -10.33 -3.44
C ILE A 381 20.75 -10.38 -4.80
N HIS A 382 21.06 -11.38 -5.62
CA HIS A 382 20.45 -11.54 -6.95
C HIS A 382 18.99 -12.00 -6.83
N LEU A 383 18.66 -12.86 -5.87
CA LEU A 383 17.28 -13.25 -5.58
C LEU A 383 16.42 -12.08 -5.10
N GLU A 384 16.95 -11.25 -4.19
CA GLU A 384 16.27 -10.04 -3.73
C GLU A 384 16.06 -9.04 -4.87
N SER A 385 17.05 -8.91 -5.77
CA SER A 385 16.95 -8.02 -6.95
C SER A 385 15.85 -8.46 -7.91
N ILE A 386 15.73 -9.78 -8.17
CA ILE A 386 14.64 -10.33 -8.99
C ILE A 386 13.29 -10.05 -8.32
N THR A 387 13.20 -10.32 -7.02
CA THR A 387 11.95 -10.12 -6.27
C THR A 387 11.51 -8.66 -6.35
N ALA A 388 12.40 -7.70 -6.09
CA ALA A 388 12.09 -6.28 -6.18
C ALA A 388 11.62 -5.84 -7.58
N VAL A 389 12.23 -6.38 -8.65
CA VAL A 389 11.82 -6.10 -10.03
C VAL A 389 10.42 -6.64 -10.33
N VAL A 390 10.11 -7.86 -9.90
CA VAL A 390 8.79 -8.47 -10.11
C VAL A 390 7.72 -7.72 -9.30
N GLU A 391 8.05 -7.26 -8.09
CA GLU A 391 7.16 -6.40 -7.31
C GLU A 391 6.87 -5.08 -8.02
N ILE A 392 7.89 -4.40 -8.56
CA ILE A 392 7.70 -3.18 -9.34
C ILE A 392 6.76 -3.45 -10.52
N CYS A 393 6.97 -4.55 -11.25
CA CYS A 393 6.07 -4.95 -12.33
C CYS A 393 4.62 -5.12 -11.83
N ARG A 394 4.43 -5.76 -10.68
CA ARG A 394 3.12 -6.02 -10.10
C ARG A 394 2.39 -4.72 -9.75
N GLU A 395 3.08 -3.75 -9.15
CA GLU A 395 2.47 -2.45 -8.83
C GLU A 395 2.13 -1.64 -10.10
N THR A 396 3.06 -1.52 -11.06
CA THR A 396 2.84 -0.66 -12.23
C THR A 396 1.88 -1.27 -13.25
N TYR A 397 2.14 -2.51 -13.69
CA TYR A 397 1.28 -3.19 -14.66
C TYR A 397 -0.07 -3.55 -14.04
N GLY A 398 -0.11 -3.91 -12.75
CA GLY A 398 -1.36 -4.15 -12.03
C GLY A 398 -2.26 -2.92 -11.97
N TYR A 399 -1.71 -1.73 -11.69
CA TYR A 399 -2.46 -0.48 -11.72
C TYR A 399 -2.92 -0.11 -13.13
N LEU A 400 -2.02 -0.19 -14.12
CA LEU A 400 -2.33 0.18 -15.51
C LEU A 400 -3.41 -0.73 -16.11
N LEU A 401 -3.34 -2.04 -15.91
CA LEU A 401 -4.34 -2.96 -16.46
C LEU A 401 -5.74 -2.76 -15.86
N ARG A 402 -5.85 -2.19 -14.65
CA ARG A 402 -7.13 -1.86 -14.01
C ARG A 402 -7.75 -0.57 -14.54
N ASN A 403 -6.94 0.48 -14.70
CA ASN A 403 -7.44 1.83 -14.94
C ASN A 403 -7.32 2.28 -16.40
N CYS A 404 -6.42 1.69 -17.18
CA CYS A 404 -6.11 2.13 -18.54
C CYS A 404 -7.11 1.61 -19.59
N SER A 405 -7.45 2.48 -20.54
CA SER A 405 -8.26 2.14 -21.72
C SER A 405 -7.43 1.51 -22.86
N GLU A 406 -6.17 1.93 -23.07
CA GLU A 406 -5.28 1.39 -24.11
C GLU A 406 -4.44 0.21 -23.61
N ARG A 407 -5.09 -0.95 -23.44
CA ARG A 407 -4.46 -2.13 -22.81
C ARG A 407 -3.45 -2.87 -23.70
N HIS A 408 -3.49 -2.68 -25.03
CA HIS A 408 -2.75 -3.49 -26.00
C HIS A 408 -1.22 -3.41 -25.87
N ILE A 409 -0.66 -2.21 -25.67
CA ILE A 409 0.79 -2.01 -25.58
C ILE A 409 1.31 -2.66 -24.29
N ILE A 410 0.60 -2.41 -23.19
CA ILE A 410 0.92 -2.90 -21.84
C ILE A 410 0.85 -4.43 -21.79
N GLU A 411 -0.19 -5.03 -22.38
CA GLU A 411 -0.33 -6.50 -22.48
C GLU A 411 0.84 -7.16 -23.23
N LYS A 412 1.34 -6.51 -24.30
CA LYS A 412 2.46 -7.01 -25.07
C LYS A 412 3.79 -6.92 -24.31
N GLU A 413 4.03 -5.82 -23.60
CA GLU A 413 5.22 -5.69 -22.76
C GLU A 413 5.23 -6.71 -21.63
N LEU A 414 4.09 -6.86 -20.94
CA LEU A 414 3.95 -7.83 -19.86
C LEU A 414 4.11 -9.26 -20.36
N SER A 415 3.57 -9.61 -21.53
CA SER A 415 3.73 -10.95 -22.10
C SER A 415 5.18 -11.28 -22.44
N ILE A 416 5.98 -10.31 -22.87
CA ILE A 416 7.43 -10.48 -23.08
C ILE A 416 8.12 -10.80 -21.75
N ILE A 417 7.86 -10.00 -20.71
CA ILE A 417 8.44 -10.21 -19.36
C ILE A 417 8.05 -11.60 -18.82
N LEU A 418 6.77 -11.96 -18.90
CA LEU A 418 6.27 -13.26 -18.44
C LEU A 418 6.86 -14.43 -19.22
N THR A 419 7.14 -14.25 -20.52
CA THR A 419 7.80 -15.28 -21.35
C THR A 419 9.25 -15.53 -20.93
N HIS A 420 9.96 -14.49 -20.46
CA HIS A 420 11.29 -14.67 -19.88
C HIS A 420 11.22 -15.39 -18.52
N MET A 421 10.22 -15.06 -17.70
CA MET A 421 10.01 -15.68 -16.38
C MET A 421 9.52 -17.12 -16.45
N SER A 422 8.67 -17.46 -17.42
CA SER A 422 8.04 -18.79 -17.51
C SER A 422 9.04 -19.94 -17.70
N LYS A 423 10.26 -19.64 -18.14
CA LYS A 423 11.34 -20.63 -18.28
C LYS A 423 11.85 -21.17 -16.95
N TYR A 424 11.62 -20.43 -15.85
CA TYR A 424 12.12 -20.73 -14.51
C TYR A 424 10.99 -21.07 -13.53
N PHE A 425 9.73 -21.04 -13.98
CA PHE A 425 8.55 -21.35 -13.16
C PHE A 425 8.22 -22.85 -13.21
N PRO A 426 7.88 -23.51 -12.09
CA PRO A 426 7.81 -22.98 -10.73
C PRO A 426 9.19 -22.70 -10.13
N PHE A 427 9.35 -21.51 -9.55
CA PHE A 427 10.61 -21.10 -8.96
C PHE A 427 10.93 -21.99 -7.75
N GLY A 428 12.08 -22.67 -7.80
CA GLY A 428 12.55 -23.56 -6.74
C GLY A 428 12.06 -25.01 -6.83
N GLY A 429 11.27 -25.41 -7.84
CA GLY A 429 10.67 -26.76 -7.93
C GLY A 429 11.66 -27.93 -7.80
N ASP A 430 12.86 -27.81 -8.36
CA ASP A 430 13.90 -28.85 -8.32
C ASP A 430 14.85 -28.74 -7.10
N PHE A 431 14.77 -27.67 -6.31
CA PHE A 431 15.74 -27.30 -5.26
C PHE A 431 15.23 -27.49 -3.82
N LEU A 432 13.97 -27.92 -3.65
CA LEU A 432 13.22 -27.97 -2.38
C LEU A 432 13.80 -28.87 -1.27
N GLN A 433 14.89 -29.62 -1.53
CA GLN A 433 15.43 -30.58 -0.58
C GLN A 433 16.66 -30.10 0.22
N LYS A 434 17.32 -28.97 -0.13
CA LYS A 434 18.56 -28.51 0.55
C LYS A 434 18.79 -26.98 0.60
N GLN A 435 17.76 -26.17 0.82
CA GLN A 435 17.93 -24.70 0.92
C GLN A 435 17.55 -24.14 2.30
N ALA A 436 18.05 -22.92 2.60
CA ALA A 436 17.80 -22.21 3.85
C ALA A 436 16.39 -21.59 3.86
N MET A 437 15.73 -21.54 5.02
CA MET A 437 14.33 -21.11 5.16
C MET A 437 14.00 -19.74 4.54
N GLU A 438 14.93 -18.79 4.57
CA GLU A 438 14.72 -17.44 4.01
C GLU A 438 14.62 -17.47 2.48
N VAL A 439 15.43 -18.29 1.82
CA VAL A 439 15.42 -18.46 0.36
C VAL A 439 14.10 -19.07 -0.09
N ASP A 440 13.60 -20.07 0.65
CA ASP A 440 12.32 -20.71 0.37
C ASP A 440 11.15 -19.71 0.44
N GLN A 441 11.19 -18.76 1.39
CA GLN A 441 10.17 -17.71 1.51
C GLN A 441 10.19 -16.74 0.32
N TYR A 442 11.37 -16.30 -0.12
CA TYR A 442 11.50 -15.44 -1.31
C TYR A 442 11.07 -16.16 -2.59
N MET A 443 11.41 -17.44 -2.75
CA MET A 443 10.97 -18.25 -3.90
C MET A 443 9.45 -18.41 -3.91
N LEU A 444 8.83 -18.64 -2.74
CA LEU A 444 7.38 -18.68 -2.61
C LEU A 444 6.75 -17.34 -2.99
N GLN A 445 7.29 -16.23 -2.47
CA GLN A 445 6.82 -14.88 -2.80
C GLN A 445 6.89 -14.64 -4.32
N LEU A 446 7.99 -15.04 -4.97
CA LEU A 446 8.15 -14.90 -6.41
C LEU A 446 7.12 -15.72 -7.21
N ASN A 447 6.84 -16.95 -6.78
CA ASN A 447 5.77 -17.77 -7.38
C ASN A 447 4.39 -17.10 -7.27
N VAL A 448 4.07 -16.53 -6.10
CA VAL A 448 2.80 -15.81 -5.87
C VAL A 448 2.70 -14.57 -6.76
N LEU A 449 3.76 -13.76 -6.83
CA LEU A 449 3.79 -12.57 -7.68
C LEU A 449 3.63 -12.91 -9.17
N TYR A 450 4.27 -13.99 -9.63
CA TYR A 450 4.11 -14.47 -10.99
C TYR A 450 2.66 -14.88 -11.28
N CYS A 451 2.02 -15.62 -10.36
CA CYS A 451 0.61 -15.99 -10.49
C CYS A 451 -0.31 -14.76 -10.56
N GLU A 452 -0.03 -13.71 -9.78
CA GLU A 452 -0.80 -12.47 -9.80
C GLU A 452 -0.64 -11.72 -11.13
N LEU A 453 0.58 -11.62 -11.66
CA LEU A 453 0.84 -10.97 -12.95
C LEU A 453 0.15 -11.69 -14.13
N VAL A 454 0.26 -13.03 -14.19
CA VAL A 454 -0.43 -13.83 -15.21
C VAL A 454 -1.94 -13.64 -15.11
N SER A 455 -2.49 -13.61 -13.88
CA SER A 455 -3.92 -13.41 -13.66
C SER A 455 -4.40 -12.02 -14.09
N SER A 456 -3.60 -10.99 -13.83
CA SER A 456 -3.94 -9.61 -14.21
C SER A 456 -3.96 -9.44 -15.73
N LEU A 457 -3.01 -10.08 -16.44
CA LEU A 457 -3.01 -10.12 -17.90
C LEU A 457 -4.28 -10.79 -18.46
N LEU A 458 -4.72 -11.89 -17.86
CA LEU A 458 -5.90 -12.62 -18.32
C LEU A 458 -7.20 -11.84 -18.08
N LEU A 459 -7.37 -11.26 -16.89
CA LEU A 459 -8.56 -10.46 -16.57
C LEU A 459 -8.71 -9.27 -17.53
N SER A 460 -7.60 -8.66 -17.95
CA SER A 460 -7.60 -7.62 -18.99
C SER A 460 -8.13 -8.10 -20.34
N GLN A 461 -7.71 -9.30 -20.77
CA GLN A 461 -8.11 -9.87 -22.06
C GLN A 461 -9.58 -10.31 -22.08
N SER A 462 -10.07 -10.89 -20.97
CA SER A 462 -11.47 -11.34 -20.85
C SER A 462 -12.48 -10.19 -20.97
N SER A 463 -12.12 -8.99 -20.51
CA SER A 463 -12.96 -7.78 -20.61
C SER A 463 -13.21 -7.32 -22.06
N ARG A 464 -12.45 -7.80 -23.06
CA ARG A 464 -12.65 -7.43 -24.48
C ARG A 464 -13.82 -8.12 -25.17
N GLU A 465 -14.25 -9.28 -24.69
CA GLU A 465 -15.24 -10.10 -25.40
C GLU A 465 -16.65 -9.46 -25.46
N GLY A 466 -16.89 -8.39 -24.68
CA GLY A 466 -18.19 -7.71 -24.62
C GLY A 466 -18.46 -6.64 -25.68
N VAL A 467 -17.48 -6.18 -26.48
CA VAL A 467 -17.61 -4.93 -27.27
C VAL A 467 -17.60 -5.09 -28.80
N SER A 468 -17.32 -6.27 -29.37
CA SER A 468 -17.31 -6.42 -30.84
C SER A 468 -18.12 -7.62 -31.36
N SER A 469 -19.44 -7.49 -31.34
CA SER A 469 -20.29 -8.30 -32.23
C SER A 469 -20.14 -7.83 -33.68
N GLY A 470 -19.01 -8.13 -34.33
CA GLY A 470 -18.83 -7.79 -35.74
C GLY A 470 -17.42 -7.54 -36.25
N ALA A 471 -16.39 -8.27 -35.79
CA ALA A 471 -15.11 -8.27 -36.48
C ALA A 471 -14.41 -9.64 -36.38
N SER A 472 -14.43 -10.36 -37.50
CA SER A 472 -13.48 -11.39 -37.96
C SER A 472 -13.02 -12.49 -36.99
N LYS A 473 -13.40 -13.72 -37.33
CA LYS A 473 -12.91 -15.04 -36.84
C LYS A 473 -11.38 -15.28 -36.97
N ARG A 474 -10.54 -14.25 -37.04
CA ARG A 474 -9.10 -14.36 -37.28
C ARG A 474 -8.19 -13.85 -36.14
N GLU A 475 -8.75 -13.15 -35.15
CA GLU A 475 -8.01 -12.70 -33.94
C GLU A 475 -8.38 -13.45 -32.65
N GLN A 476 -9.27 -14.44 -32.73
CA GLN A 476 -9.87 -15.15 -31.57
C GLN A 476 -9.02 -16.29 -30.97
N LYS A 477 -7.69 -16.27 -31.14
CA LYS A 477 -6.84 -17.33 -30.58
C LYS A 477 -5.95 -16.74 -29.50
N LEU A 478 -6.29 -17.00 -28.24
CA LEU A 478 -5.40 -16.76 -27.10
C LEU A 478 -4.01 -17.31 -27.44
N ASP A 479 -2.97 -16.50 -27.24
CA ASP A 479 -1.60 -16.89 -27.56
C ASP A 479 -1.30 -18.24 -26.89
N LYS A 480 -0.91 -19.24 -27.68
CA LYS A 480 -0.62 -20.60 -27.18
C LYS A 480 0.35 -20.58 -26.00
N ASN A 481 1.26 -19.60 -25.96
CA ASN A 481 2.22 -19.41 -24.88
C ASN A 481 1.54 -19.03 -23.55
N ILE A 482 0.52 -18.17 -23.58
CA ILE A 482 -0.23 -17.77 -22.38
C ILE A 482 -1.03 -18.96 -21.84
N GLN A 483 -1.60 -19.79 -22.73
CA GLN A 483 -2.27 -21.04 -22.32
C GLN A 483 -1.34 -22.02 -21.61
N VAL A 484 -0.11 -22.19 -22.12
CA VAL A 484 0.89 -23.05 -21.47
C VAL A 484 1.28 -22.51 -20.09
N GLN A 485 1.56 -21.20 -20.00
CA GLN A 485 1.86 -20.54 -18.72
C GLN A 485 0.73 -20.75 -17.71
N MET A 486 -0.52 -20.67 -18.17
CA MET A 486 -1.69 -20.83 -17.33
C MET A 486 -1.87 -22.25 -16.82
N ASN A 487 -1.66 -23.26 -17.66
CA ASN A 487 -1.71 -24.66 -17.23
C ASN A 487 -0.65 -24.93 -16.15
N ASN A 488 0.56 -24.39 -16.30
CA ASN A 488 1.61 -24.50 -15.30
C ASN A 488 1.21 -23.84 -13.97
N VAL A 489 0.59 -22.64 -14.03
CA VAL A 489 0.09 -21.94 -12.84
C VAL A 489 -1.05 -22.73 -12.17
N CYS A 490 -1.97 -23.29 -12.96
CA CYS A 490 -3.07 -24.13 -12.48
C CYS A 490 -2.57 -25.39 -11.76
N GLU A 491 -1.61 -26.11 -12.36
CA GLU A 491 -1.00 -27.29 -11.75
C GLU A 491 -0.26 -26.94 -10.46
N TRP A 492 0.52 -25.85 -10.46
CA TRP A 492 1.23 -25.38 -9.28
C TRP A 492 0.28 -25.00 -8.15
N LEU A 493 -0.75 -24.18 -8.42
CA LEU A 493 -1.74 -23.76 -7.42
C LEU A 493 -2.55 -24.95 -6.89
N SER A 494 -2.92 -25.89 -7.75
CA SER A 494 -3.65 -27.09 -7.33
C SER A 494 -2.78 -27.97 -6.43
N SER A 495 -1.49 -28.11 -6.74
CA SER A 495 -0.52 -28.84 -5.92
C SER A 495 -0.26 -28.15 -4.57
N MET A 496 -0.18 -26.81 -4.57
CA MET A 496 -0.01 -25.98 -3.38
C MET A 496 -1.22 -26.09 -2.44
N LEU A 497 -2.43 -25.92 -2.97
CA LEU A 497 -3.69 -25.98 -2.20
C LEU A 497 -4.01 -27.38 -1.69
N SER A 498 -3.59 -28.42 -2.40
CA SER A 498 -3.77 -29.82 -1.98
C SER A 498 -2.77 -30.29 -0.92
N GLY A 499 -1.79 -29.45 -0.55
CA GLY A 499 -0.75 -29.79 0.43
C GLY A 499 0.33 -30.76 -0.11
N ASN A 500 0.38 -30.98 -1.42
CA ASN A 500 1.32 -31.93 -2.05
C ASN A 500 2.73 -31.35 -2.20
N MET A 501 2.90 -30.03 -2.11
CA MET A 501 4.21 -29.38 -2.14
C MET A 501 4.83 -29.38 -0.74
N THR A 502 5.91 -30.13 -0.59
CA THR A 502 6.69 -30.20 0.65
C THR A 502 8.02 -29.47 0.47
N THR A 503 8.39 -28.65 1.44
CA THR A 503 9.68 -27.96 1.50
C THR A 503 10.50 -28.55 2.65
N ALA A 504 11.84 -28.47 2.62
CA ALA A 504 12.71 -28.89 3.73
C ALA A 504 12.28 -28.30 5.09
N ALA A 505 11.72 -27.08 5.11
CA ALA A 505 11.18 -26.42 6.30
C ALA A 505 9.75 -26.88 6.70
N GLN A 506 8.97 -27.41 5.75
CA GLN A 506 7.57 -27.81 5.95
C GLN A 506 7.30 -29.19 5.32
N PRO A 507 7.69 -30.28 6.02
CA PRO A 507 7.54 -31.65 5.51
C PRO A 507 6.08 -32.15 5.51
N MET A 508 5.14 -31.44 6.15
CA MET A 508 3.71 -31.77 6.16
C MET A 508 2.90 -31.00 5.11
N GLY A 509 3.55 -30.31 4.18
CA GLY A 509 2.92 -29.48 3.15
C GLY A 509 3.06 -27.99 3.44
N LEU A 510 3.10 -27.18 2.37
CA LEU A 510 3.22 -25.73 2.46
C LEU A 510 1.98 -25.10 3.13
N THR A 511 2.17 -24.39 4.25
CA THR A 511 1.07 -23.67 4.90
C THR A 511 0.80 -22.35 4.18
N VAL A 512 -0.35 -22.23 3.52
CA VAL A 512 -0.78 -20.97 2.91
C VAL A 512 -1.05 -19.95 4.02
N THR A 513 -0.32 -18.85 4.05
CA THR A 513 -0.55 -17.73 4.99
C THR A 513 -1.72 -16.86 4.52
N ALA A 514 -2.35 -16.10 5.43
CA ALA A 514 -3.47 -15.21 5.10
C ALA A 514 -3.08 -14.18 4.02
N ASP A 515 -1.89 -13.60 4.10
CA ASP A 515 -1.42 -12.61 3.12
C ASP A 515 -1.13 -13.24 1.75
N THR A 516 -0.54 -14.44 1.72
CA THR A 516 -0.38 -15.17 0.44
C THR A 516 -1.73 -15.50 -0.18
N TYR A 517 -2.74 -15.83 0.63
CA TYR A 517 -4.09 -16.09 0.13
C TYR A 517 -4.71 -14.83 -0.50
N ARG A 518 -4.56 -13.65 0.14
CA ARG A 518 -5.03 -12.36 -0.39
C ARG A 518 -4.44 -12.03 -1.75
N CYS A 519 -3.14 -12.27 -1.95
CA CYS A 519 -2.48 -12.02 -3.25
C CYS A 519 -2.96 -12.98 -4.35
N LEU A 520 -3.31 -14.22 -4.00
CA LEU A 520 -3.73 -15.24 -4.97
C LEU A 520 -5.20 -15.14 -5.40
N VAL A 521 -6.01 -14.27 -4.78
CA VAL A 521 -7.44 -14.10 -5.10
C VAL A 521 -7.66 -13.78 -6.57
N SER A 522 -6.86 -12.88 -7.14
CA SER A 522 -6.97 -12.53 -8.57
C SER A 522 -6.64 -13.73 -9.45
N SER A 523 -5.66 -14.55 -9.05
CA SER A 523 -5.29 -15.78 -9.74
C SER A 523 -6.41 -16.80 -9.69
N PHE A 524 -7.01 -17.06 -8.53
CA PHE A 524 -8.16 -17.95 -8.41
C PHE A 524 -9.32 -17.51 -9.30
N TRP A 525 -9.68 -16.23 -9.29
CA TRP A 525 -10.77 -15.70 -10.10
C TRP A 525 -10.48 -15.75 -11.61
N ALA A 526 -9.26 -15.41 -12.02
CA ALA A 526 -8.85 -15.46 -13.43
C ALA A 526 -8.86 -16.90 -13.97
N LEU A 527 -8.43 -17.88 -13.16
CA LEU A 527 -8.46 -19.30 -13.53
C LEU A 527 -9.89 -19.86 -13.64
N LEU A 528 -10.83 -19.39 -12.81
CA LEU A 528 -12.22 -19.80 -12.92
C LEU A 528 -12.88 -19.25 -14.20
N ASN A 529 -12.51 -18.05 -14.66
CA ASN A 529 -13.07 -17.39 -15.85
C ASN A 529 -12.27 -17.68 -17.14
N LEU A 530 -11.71 -18.87 -17.30
CA LEU A 530 -10.94 -19.26 -18.48
C LEU A 530 -11.85 -19.68 -19.66
N PRO A 531 -11.71 -19.11 -20.88
CA PRO A 531 -12.65 -19.36 -21.97
C PRO A 531 -12.59 -20.75 -22.60
N ASN A 532 -11.56 -21.58 -22.35
CA ASN A 532 -11.32 -22.80 -23.13
C ASN A 532 -10.68 -23.99 -22.35
N SER A 533 -10.80 -24.06 -21.02
CA SER A 533 -10.32 -25.22 -20.25
C SER A 533 -11.29 -25.57 -19.11
N VAL A 534 -12.38 -26.25 -19.46
CA VAL A 534 -13.35 -26.80 -18.49
C VAL A 534 -12.63 -27.60 -17.39
N ASP A 535 -11.57 -28.34 -17.76
CA ASP A 535 -10.78 -29.14 -16.82
C ASP A 535 -10.00 -28.29 -15.79
N ALA A 536 -9.40 -27.17 -16.20
CA ALA A 536 -8.61 -26.33 -15.29
C ALA A 536 -9.50 -25.62 -14.26
N SER A 537 -10.64 -25.08 -14.69
CA SER A 537 -11.61 -24.44 -13.80
C SER A 537 -12.17 -25.43 -12.76
N LYS A 538 -12.38 -26.69 -13.16
CA LYS A 538 -12.82 -27.77 -12.28
C LYS A 538 -11.74 -28.16 -11.27
N LEU A 539 -10.51 -28.42 -11.73
CA LEU A 539 -9.39 -28.80 -10.85
C LEU A 539 -9.14 -27.76 -9.76
N ILE A 540 -9.21 -26.47 -10.10
CA ILE A 540 -9.00 -25.39 -9.13
C ILE A 540 -10.18 -25.25 -8.18
N LEU A 541 -11.41 -25.37 -8.66
CA LEU A 541 -12.57 -25.35 -7.78
C LEU A 541 -12.51 -26.51 -6.76
N GLU A 542 -12.14 -27.71 -7.20
CA GLU A 542 -11.96 -28.87 -6.33
C GLU A 542 -10.82 -28.66 -5.33
N ALA A 543 -9.69 -28.11 -5.77
CA ALA A 543 -8.55 -27.79 -4.89
C ALA A 543 -8.91 -26.73 -3.85
N LEU A 544 -9.65 -25.68 -4.23
CA LEU A 544 -10.12 -24.62 -3.32
C LEU A 544 -11.12 -25.16 -2.28
N LEU A 545 -12.06 -26.01 -2.70
CA LEU A 545 -13.00 -26.65 -1.80
C LEU A 545 -12.29 -27.61 -0.83
N THR A 546 -11.34 -28.40 -1.34
CA THR A 546 -10.52 -29.31 -0.53
C THR A 546 -9.71 -28.53 0.50
N HIS A 547 -9.01 -27.47 0.09
CA HIS A 547 -8.28 -26.58 1.00
C HIS A 547 -9.21 -25.95 2.05
N CYS A 548 -10.40 -25.50 1.63
CA CYS A 548 -11.41 -24.98 2.55
C CYS A 548 -11.77 -26.03 3.61
N THR A 549 -11.99 -27.30 3.25
CA THR A 549 -12.28 -28.35 4.25
C THR A 549 -11.10 -28.70 5.16
N GLN A 550 -9.87 -28.67 4.64
CA GLN A 550 -8.65 -29.01 5.39
C GLN A 550 -8.19 -27.88 6.33
N ALA A 551 -8.52 -26.63 6.03
CA ALA A 551 -8.17 -25.49 6.85
C ALA A 551 -8.83 -25.55 8.24
N GLY A 552 -8.04 -25.30 9.29
CA GLY A 552 -8.50 -25.33 10.67
C GLY A 552 -9.52 -24.24 10.97
N ILE A 553 -10.54 -24.55 11.79
CA ILE A 553 -11.65 -23.66 12.15
C ILE A 553 -11.18 -22.33 12.79
N LYS A 554 -10.02 -22.37 13.47
CA LYS A 554 -9.39 -21.21 14.12
C LYS A 554 -8.48 -20.38 13.20
N SER A 555 -8.20 -20.83 11.97
CA SER A 555 -7.27 -20.12 11.09
C SER A 555 -7.95 -18.97 10.35
N GLU A 556 -7.24 -17.86 10.17
CA GLU A 556 -7.70 -16.74 9.34
C GLU A 556 -7.84 -17.17 7.87
N THR A 557 -7.06 -18.15 7.42
CA THR A 557 -7.12 -18.72 6.07
C THR A 557 -8.46 -19.40 5.79
N LYS A 558 -9.10 -20.01 6.80
CA LYS A 558 -10.45 -20.59 6.66
C LYS A 558 -11.48 -19.50 6.41
N LEU A 559 -11.38 -18.37 7.12
CA LEU A 559 -12.24 -17.20 6.90
C LEU A 559 -12.12 -16.70 5.46
N LEU A 560 -10.90 -16.44 5.01
CA LEU A 560 -10.65 -15.94 3.65
C LEU A 560 -11.08 -16.93 2.56
N SER A 561 -10.92 -18.24 2.81
CA SER A 561 -11.35 -19.29 1.88
C SER A 561 -12.87 -19.35 1.74
N VAL A 562 -13.59 -19.33 2.85
CA VAL A 562 -15.06 -19.32 2.87
C VAL A 562 -15.59 -18.04 2.23
N GLU A 563 -15.00 -16.90 2.56
CA GLU A 563 -15.37 -15.61 1.99
C GLU A 563 -15.18 -15.57 0.47
N PHE A 564 -14.05 -16.07 -0.04
CA PHE A 564 -13.81 -16.14 -1.48
C PHE A 564 -14.82 -17.04 -2.21
N ILE A 565 -15.02 -18.27 -1.75
CA ILE A 565 -15.97 -19.21 -2.36
C ILE A 565 -17.39 -18.64 -2.31
N ALA A 566 -17.76 -18.00 -1.21
CA ALA A 566 -19.04 -17.34 -1.09
C ALA A 566 -19.22 -16.20 -2.08
N ARG A 567 -18.21 -15.34 -2.27
CA ARG A 567 -18.24 -14.27 -3.29
C ARG A 567 -18.43 -14.85 -4.68
N VAL A 568 -17.71 -15.92 -5.02
CA VAL A 568 -17.87 -16.64 -6.31
C VAL A 568 -19.30 -17.16 -6.46
N TYR A 569 -19.85 -17.80 -5.43
CA TYR A 569 -21.22 -18.33 -5.47
C TYR A 569 -22.27 -17.22 -5.63
N LEU A 570 -22.11 -16.10 -4.90
CA LEU A 570 -23.02 -14.95 -4.98
C LEU A 570 -23.00 -14.27 -6.36
N THR A 571 -21.84 -14.24 -7.05
CA THR A 571 -21.79 -13.66 -8.41
C THR A 571 -22.74 -14.35 -9.39
N GLN A 572 -23.07 -15.62 -9.18
CA GLN A 572 -23.91 -16.41 -10.08
C GLN A 572 -25.39 -16.00 -10.04
N TYR A 573 -25.83 -15.33 -8.96
CA TYR A 573 -27.20 -14.87 -8.79
C TYR A 573 -27.41 -13.42 -9.25
N GLU A 574 -26.34 -12.69 -9.59
CA GLU A 574 -26.45 -11.29 -10.03
C GLU A 574 -26.88 -11.19 -11.50
N MET A 575 -27.89 -10.37 -11.79
CA MET A 575 -28.45 -10.23 -13.14
C MET A 575 -27.49 -9.57 -14.14
N ASP A 576 -26.62 -8.69 -13.67
CA ASP A 576 -25.64 -7.95 -14.48
C ASP A 576 -24.30 -8.70 -14.63
N TYR A 577 -24.25 -9.96 -14.20
CA TYR A 577 -23.07 -10.80 -14.31
C TYR A 577 -22.83 -11.25 -15.75
N LYS A 578 -21.69 -10.84 -16.31
CA LYS A 578 -21.22 -11.16 -17.67
C LYS A 578 -19.97 -12.05 -17.68
N GLY A 579 -19.53 -12.53 -16.53
CA GLY A 579 -18.37 -13.42 -16.46
C GLY A 579 -18.59 -14.74 -17.21
N GLN A 580 -17.47 -15.35 -17.60
CA GLN A 580 -17.45 -16.61 -18.35
C GLN A 580 -17.75 -17.82 -17.45
N PHE A 581 -17.43 -17.74 -16.17
CA PHE A 581 -17.74 -18.78 -15.19
C PHE A 581 -19.24 -18.75 -14.84
N LYS A 582 -20.05 -19.54 -15.55
CA LYS A 582 -21.47 -19.70 -15.26
C LYS A 582 -21.76 -21.11 -14.79
N LEU A 583 -22.40 -21.23 -13.63
CA LEU A 583 -22.96 -22.48 -13.16
C LEU A 583 -24.19 -22.81 -14.02
N ILE A 584 -24.00 -23.68 -15.01
CA ILE A 584 -25.12 -24.27 -15.72
C ILE A 584 -25.77 -25.26 -14.76
N ASN A 585 -27.09 -25.14 -14.56
CA ASN A 585 -27.89 -26.03 -13.72
C ASN A 585 -27.47 -27.49 -13.95
N ASN A 586 -27.15 -28.19 -12.86
CA ASN A 586 -26.82 -29.62 -12.86
C ASN A 586 -25.42 -29.99 -13.40
N SER A 587 -24.54 -29.01 -13.63
CA SER A 587 -23.11 -29.25 -13.86
C SER A 587 -22.43 -29.86 -12.63
N GLU A 588 -21.30 -30.55 -12.80
CA GLU A 588 -20.56 -31.11 -11.66
C GLU A 588 -20.07 -30.02 -10.70
N GLN A 589 -19.70 -28.85 -11.22
CA GLN A 589 -19.26 -27.68 -10.45
C GLN A 589 -20.42 -27.09 -9.62
N ASP A 590 -21.63 -27.06 -10.18
CA ASP A 590 -22.86 -26.64 -9.48
C ASP A 590 -23.19 -27.59 -8.32
N LYS A 591 -23.06 -28.91 -8.54
CA LYS A 591 -23.22 -29.91 -7.47
C LYS A 591 -22.17 -29.76 -6.36
N MET A 592 -20.92 -29.46 -6.70
CA MET A 592 -19.86 -29.23 -5.73
C MET A 592 -20.13 -27.99 -4.86
N LEU A 593 -20.50 -26.87 -5.47
CA LEU A 593 -20.80 -25.62 -4.76
C LEU A 593 -22.08 -25.71 -3.94
N THR A 594 -23.13 -26.34 -4.47
CA THR A 594 -24.37 -26.60 -3.72
C THR A 594 -24.12 -27.54 -2.54
N GLY A 595 -23.29 -28.58 -2.74
CA GLY A 595 -22.85 -29.47 -1.66
C GLY A 595 -22.05 -28.74 -0.58
N TRP A 596 -21.17 -27.82 -0.97
CA TRP A 596 -20.44 -26.96 -0.03
C TRP A 596 -21.37 -26.01 0.74
N PHE A 597 -22.31 -25.36 0.04
CA PHE A 597 -23.30 -24.47 0.63
C PHE A 597 -24.16 -25.19 1.68
N ASN A 598 -24.58 -26.42 1.38
CA ASN A 598 -25.32 -27.28 2.33
C ASN A 598 -24.50 -27.68 3.58
N ASN A 599 -23.17 -27.62 3.52
CA ASN A 599 -22.30 -27.87 4.67
C ASN A 599 -22.04 -26.62 5.54
N LEU A 600 -22.43 -25.42 5.08
CA LEU A 600 -22.23 -24.18 5.85
C LEU A 600 -22.94 -24.17 7.21
N PRO A 601 -24.18 -24.69 7.37
CA PRO A 601 -24.82 -24.74 8.69
C PRO A 601 -24.08 -25.64 9.68
N ARG A 602 -23.44 -26.71 9.19
CA ARG A 602 -22.58 -27.56 10.02
C ARG A 602 -21.32 -26.81 10.43
N LEU A 603 -20.69 -26.09 9.49
CA LEU A 603 -19.52 -25.27 9.80
C LEU A 603 -19.86 -24.18 10.82
N LEU A 604 -21.03 -23.54 10.71
CA LEU A 604 -21.54 -22.55 11.65
C LEU A 604 -21.70 -23.12 13.08
N TRP A 605 -22.17 -24.37 13.18
CA TRP A 605 -22.25 -25.08 14.45
C TRP A 605 -20.86 -25.36 15.05
N GLU A 606 -19.89 -25.74 14.22
CA GLU A 606 -18.52 -26.05 14.64
C GLU A 606 -17.69 -24.78 14.98
N THR A 607 -17.94 -23.65 14.33
CA THR A 607 -17.23 -22.38 14.56
C THR A 607 -17.64 -21.70 15.86
N ASN A 608 -18.94 -21.68 16.17
CA ASN A 608 -19.51 -21.10 17.40
C ASN A 608 -18.83 -19.75 17.77
N ASN A 609 -18.15 -19.67 18.93
CA ASN A 609 -17.42 -18.49 19.40
C ASN A 609 -15.92 -18.47 19.04
N HIS A 610 -15.40 -19.49 18.36
CA HIS A 610 -13.96 -19.60 18.13
C HIS A 610 -13.44 -18.60 17.09
N ASN A 611 -14.28 -18.22 16.12
CA ASN A 611 -13.94 -17.21 15.12
C ASN A 611 -15.19 -16.40 14.76
N ILE A 612 -15.33 -15.26 15.44
CA ILE A 612 -16.45 -14.31 15.32
C ILE A 612 -16.60 -13.83 13.86
N GLY A 613 -15.49 -13.50 13.20
CA GLY A 613 -15.52 -13.03 11.81
C GLY A 613 -15.95 -14.10 10.80
N LEU A 614 -15.63 -15.38 11.05
CA LEU A 614 -16.09 -16.48 10.20
C LEU A 614 -17.59 -16.73 10.38
N THR A 615 -18.08 -16.66 11.61
CA THR A 615 -19.52 -16.76 11.91
C THR A 615 -20.32 -15.64 11.24
N GLU A 616 -19.81 -14.40 11.26
CA GLU A 616 -20.39 -13.27 10.53
C GLU A 616 -20.50 -13.55 9.02
N VAL A 617 -19.38 -13.92 8.38
CA VAL A 617 -19.36 -14.19 6.93
C VAL A 617 -20.34 -15.31 6.56
N ILE A 618 -20.41 -16.41 7.34
CA ILE A 618 -21.33 -17.51 7.05
C ILE A 618 -22.80 -17.04 7.13
N LEU A 619 -23.15 -16.26 8.15
CA LEU A 619 -24.51 -15.72 8.31
C LEU A 619 -24.88 -14.79 7.15
N ASP A 620 -23.99 -13.86 6.79
CA ASP A 620 -24.21 -12.90 5.71
C ASP A 620 -24.39 -13.62 4.35
N VAL A 621 -23.60 -14.66 4.09
CA VAL A 621 -23.65 -15.42 2.85
C VAL A 621 -24.96 -16.20 2.74
N ILE A 622 -25.37 -16.89 3.80
CA ILE A 622 -26.65 -17.60 3.81
C ILE A 622 -27.78 -16.60 3.61
N GLN A 623 -27.79 -15.48 4.33
CA GLN A 623 -28.82 -14.45 4.19
C GLN A 623 -28.87 -13.89 2.75
N ALA A 624 -27.71 -13.58 2.16
CA ALA A 624 -27.62 -13.06 0.80
C ALA A 624 -28.15 -14.06 -0.24
N VAL A 625 -27.76 -15.34 -0.17
CA VAL A 625 -28.29 -16.37 -1.07
C VAL A 625 -29.79 -16.53 -0.91
N MET A 626 -30.32 -16.53 0.32
CA MET A 626 -31.75 -16.67 0.56
C MET A 626 -32.59 -15.51 0.03
N ILE A 627 -32.03 -14.31 -0.04
CA ILE A 627 -32.69 -13.14 -0.64
C ILE A 627 -32.67 -13.24 -2.18
N MET A 628 -31.60 -13.79 -2.75
CA MET A 628 -31.37 -13.82 -4.19
C MET A 628 -32.01 -15.04 -4.87
N ASP A 629 -32.14 -16.17 -4.16
CA ASP A 629 -32.72 -17.39 -4.70
C ASP A 629 -34.26 -17.30 -4.78
N THR A 630 -34.77 -17.03 -5.97
CA THR A 630 -36.21 -17.01 -6.25
C THR A 630 -36.84 -18.40 -6.34
N SER A 631 -36.05 -19.47 -6.40
CA SER A 631 -36.53 -20.86 -6.61
C SER A 631 -36.96 -21.58 -5.32
N ASN A 632 -36.58 -21.05 -4.14
CA ASN A 632 -36.76 -21.65 -2.81
C ASN A 632 -36.08 -23.03 -2.61
N GLU A 633 -35.35 -23.57 -3.59
CA GLU A 633 -34.68 -24.87 -3.47
C GLU A 633 -33.56 -24.83 -2.42
N SER A 634 -32.77 -23.74 -2.42
CA SER A 634 -31.70 -23.51 -1.44
C SER A 634 -32.24 -23.38 -0.02
N LYS A 635 -33.43 -22.77 0.12
CA LYS A 635 -34.14 -22.61 1.41
C LYS A 635 -34.57 -23.94 1.99
N SER A 636 -35.09 -24.85 1.16
CA SER A 636 -35.52 -26.18 1.60
C SER A 636 -34.36 -27.08 2.05
N SER A 637 -33.20 -26.96 1.39
CA SER A 637 -32.02 -27.80 1.63
C SER A 637 -31.30 -27.42 2.93
N ILE A 638 -31.25 -26.12 3.26
CA ILE A 638 -30.48 -25.60 4.40
C ILE A 638 -31.31 -25.46 5.68
N ALA A 639 -32.64 -25.30 5.60
CA ALA A 639 -33.50 -25.09 6.76
C ALA A 639 -33.30 -26.11 7.91
N PRO A 640 -33.10 -27.43 7.67
CA PRO A 640 -32.84 -28.38 8.75
C PRO A 640 -31.53 -28.11 9.51
N GLY A 641 -30.48 -27.69 8.81
CA GLY A 641 -29.18 -27.38 9.38
C GLY A 641 -29.17 -26.08 10.18
N ILE A 642 -29.86 -25.05 9.69
CA ILE A 642 -30.02 -23.78 10.42
C ILE A 642 -30.90 -23.97 11.66
N LYS A 643 -31.93 -24.82 11.60
CA LYS A 643 -32.76 -25.10 12.78
C LYS A 643 -31.91 -25.63 13.93
N LEU A 644 -30.96 -26.53 13.64
CA LEU A 644 -30.03 -27.05 14.64
C LEU A 644 -29.27 -25.91 15.33
N PHE A 645 -28.75 -24.92 14.58
CA PHE A 645 -28.00 -23.78 15.15
C PHE A 645 -28.74 -23.00 16.25
N TYR A 646 -30.08 -22.91 16.17
CA TYR A 646 -30.90 -22.27 17.18
C TYR A 646 -31.40 -23.26 18.25
N GLU A 647 -31.84 -24.45 17.83
CA GLU A 647 -32.50 -25.43 18.70
C GLU A 647 -32.20 -26.87 18.25
N ALA A 648 -31.64 -27.69 19.16
CA ALA A 648 -31.40 -29.11 18.94
C ALA A 648 -32.35 -29.96 19.78
N HIS A 649 -33.14 -30.83 19.16
CA HIS A 649 -34.02 -31.76 19.89
C HIS A 649 -33.30 -33.08 20.18
N HIS A 650 -33.07 -33.36 21.47
CA HIS A 650 -32.50 -34.63 21.92
C HIS A 650 -33.61 -35.58 22.37
N ALA A 651 -33.61 -36.81 21.87
CA ALA A 651 -34.66 -37.80 22.10
C ALA A 651 -34.99 -38.06 23.58
N THR A 652 -34.04 -37.85 24.50
CA THR A 652 -34.25 -38.04 25.96
C THR A 652 -34.15 -36.77 26.81
N LYS A 653 -33.68 -35.62 26.25
CA LYS A 653 -33.44 -34.38 27.03
C LYS A 653 -34.33 -33.21 26.61
N GLY A 654 -35.22 -33.40 25.63
CA GLY A 654 -36.07 -32.33 25.12
C GLY A 654 -35.30 -31.34 24.23
N SER A 655 -35.77 -30.10 24.19
CA SER A 655 -35.14 -29.01 23.43
C SER A 655 -33.88 -28.49 24.14
N ILE A 656 -32.75 -28.48 23.44
CA ILE A 656 -31.48 -27.94 23.92
C ILE A 656 -31.15 -26.68 23.10
N PRO A 657 -30.82 -25.55 23.74
CA PRO A 657 -30.43 -24.34 23.03
C PRO A 657 -29.13 -24.55 22.24
N GLY A 658 -29.12 -24.11 20.99
CA GLY A 658 -27.98 -24.23 20.09
C GLY A 658 -26.85 -23.21 20.36
N PRO A 659 -25.74 -23.29 19.60
CA PRO A 659 -24.55 -22.44 19.67
C PRO A 659 -24.86 -20.94 19.65
N TRP A 660 -25.96 -20.56 19.01
CA TRP A 660 -26.44 -19.18 18.97
C TRP A 660 -26.48 -18.47 20.33
N THR A 661 -26.98 -19.16 21.35
CA THR A 661 -27.11 -18.64 22.72
C THR A 661 -25.77 -18.38 23.41
N ARG A 662 -24.66 -18.84 22.83
CA ARG A 662 -23.32 -18.69 23.39
C ARG A 662 -22.60 -17.47 22.81
N ILE A 663 -23.07 -16.90 21.70
CA ILE A 663 -22.43 -15.77 21.02
C ILE A 663 -22.65 -14.48 21.82
N SER A 664 -21.55 -13.84 22.24
CA SER A 664 -21.55 -12.64 23.08
C SER A 664 -21.55 -11.32 22.31
N ASP A 665 -21.36 -11.35 20.99
CA ASP A 665 -21.31 -10.15 20.14
C ASP A 665 -22.73 -9.70 19.72
N HIS A 666 -23.11 -8.49 20.09
CA HIS A 666 -24.43 -7.91 19.81
C HIS A 666 -24.72 -7.77 18.31
N TYR A 667 -23.70 -7.43 17.51
CA TYR A 667 -23.89 -7.23 16.07
C TYR A 667 -24.18 -8.55 15.37
N ILE A 668 -23.41 -9.59 15.70
CA ILE A 668 -23.67 -10.94 15.19
C ILE A 668 -25.01 -11.45 15.70
N HIS A 669 -25.37 -11.12 16.95
CA HIS A 669 -26.65 -11.49 17.53
C HIS A 669 -27.84 -10.92 16.73
N ASP A 670 -27.79 -9.65 16.32
CA ASP A 670 -28.85 -9.07 15.49
C ASP A 670 -28.95 -9.77 14.12
N ARG A 671 -27.80 -10.15 13.52
CA ARG A 671 -27.75 -10.83 12.22
C ARG A 671 -28.41 -12.22 12.20
N GLY A 672 -28.22 -13.02 13.25
CA GLY A 672 -28.90 -14.31 13.33
C GLY A 672 -30.41 -14.16 13.51
N ILE A 673 -30.88 -13.13 14.22
CA ILE A 673 -32.32 -12.84 14.29
C ILE A 673 -32.87 -12.52 12.90
N GLU A 674 -32.17 -11.70 12.11
CA GLU A 674 -32.57 -11.43 10.71
C GLU A 674 -32.65 -12.72 9.88
N LEU A 675 -31.66 -13.60 10.01
CA LEU A 675 -31.62 -14.88 9.29
C LEU A 675 -32.77 -15.83 9.70
N ALA A 676 -33.14 -15.84 10.97
CA ALA A 676 -34.26 -16.63 11.45
C ALA A 676 -35.60 -16.18 10.85
N TYR A 677 -35.76 -14.86 10.69
CA TYR A 677 -36.94 -14.29 10.05
C TYR A 677 -36.99 -14.65 8.56
N THR A 678 -35.87 -14.57 7.84
CA THR A 678 -35.83 -14.93 6.41
C THR A 678 -36.04 -16.42 6.17
N THR A 679 -35.60 -17.29 7.09
CA THR A 679 -35.77 -18.75 7.02
C THR A 679 -37.18 -19.23 7.41
N GLY A 680 -37.99 -18.38 8.06
CA GLY A 680 -39.35 -18.73 8.50
C GLY A 680 -39.39 -19.60 9.76
N LEU A 681 -38.32 -19.60 10.56
CA LEU A 681 -38.29 -20.25 11.88
C LEU A 681 -39.12 -19.44 12.87
N SER A 682 -40.36 -19.86 13.09
CA SER A 682 -41.33 -19.17 13.97
C SER A 682 -41.09 -19.36 15.48
N SER A 683 -40.05 -20.07 15.89
CA SER A 683 -39.83 -20.50 17.29
C SER A 683 -38.72 -19.77 18.04
N ILE A 684 -38.16 -18.67 17.53
CA ILE A 684 -37.12 -17.93 18.25
C ILE A 684 -37.77 -17.05 19.34
N PRO A 685 -37.34 -17.13 20.61
CA PRO A 685 -37.82 -16.20 21.63
C PRO A 685 -37.49 -14.78 21.17
N SER A 686 -38.47 -13.88 21.23
CA SER A 686 -38.25 -12.45 20.96
C SER A 686 -37.04 -11.94 21.75
N GLN A 687 -36.34 -10.96 21.19
CA GLN A 687 -35.16 -10.30 21.77
C GLN A 687 -35.36 -9.97 23.27
N ASP A 688 -36.59 -9.62 23.67
CA ASP A 688 -37.00 -9.39 25.06
C ASP A 688 -36.88 -10.63 25.97
N ALA A 689 -37.26 -11.82 25.50
CA ALA A 689 -37.23 -13.04 26.30
C ALA A 689 -35.79 -13.52 26.60
N TYR A 690 -34.83 -13.25 25.71
CA TYR A 690 -33.42 -13.59 25.91
C TYR A 690 -32.76 -12.69 26.98
N TRP A 691 -32.94 -11.37 26.89
CA TRP A 691 -32.42 -10.44 27.90
C TRP A 691 -33.06 -10.66 29.28
N THR A 692 -34.34 -11.04 29.31
CA THR A 692 -35.01 -11.40 30.56
C THR A 692 -34.46 -12.70 31.17
N SER A 693 -33.97 -13.64 30.34
CA SER A 693 -33.40 -14.92 30.80
C SER A 693 -31.94 -14.83 31.28
N LEU A 694 -31.20 -13.78 30.92
CA LEU A 694 -29.82 -13.57 31.36
C LEU A 694 -29.71 -12.78 32.69
N GLN A 695 -30.82 -12.18 33.13
CA GLN A 695 -30.94 -11.46 34.40
C GLN A 695 -31.54 -12.31 35.54
N ALA A 696 -31.92 -13.56 35.26
CA ALA A 696 -32.35 -14.57 36.24
C ALA A 696 -31.23 -15.60 36.44
#